data_AF-A0A2V8B2Y0-F1
#
_entry.id   AF-A0A2V8B2Y0-F1
#
_cell.length_a   1.000
_cell.length_b   1.000
_cell.length_c   1.000
_cell.angle_alpha   90.00
_cell.angle_beta   90.00
_cell.angle_gamma   90.00
#
_symmetry.space_group_name_H-M   'P 1'
#
loop_
_entity.id
_entity.type
_entity.pdbx_description
1 polymer ?
#
loop_
_entity_poly.entity_id
_entity_poly.type
_entity_poly.pdbx_seq_one_letter_code
_entity_poly.pdbx_strand_id
1 'polypeptide(L)'
;MWTRRSFLRVRVDTVAHSNGGQMKIRRLDRTIAVALTLAAGLLAAPSAAVPDVVLYASDVRSLQGNWVRAGDGSAAGAQILTTPDNGWSTANSPLASPTYFVDATFDAPANTAYHVWLRLRATASSKYNDSVWVQFSDATDLNGSAIYRMATTSALLVNLENCSGCGVSGWGWQDKAYWLNQVNTVKFATSGTHTIRIQTREDGVQLDQIVLSASTYLSRAPGQVTRDSTIVAKPASAAPPSGGMTPYTGTPAAIPGVIAAANFDNGGEGVAYHDTTAGNLGGAYRSTDVDLERCADGGYDIGWILAGEWVNYTVNVASAGSYTVQLRVASPSGGGSLHLGFNTASNVWMAVAIPATGGWQNWTTVSVPVALGAGRQQMTLSFDSAGFNVGSISVNAASSVTPPSTGTLPSVPTTSATNGAVGVTVAPTLSWQSTGATSFDLRFSASNPPAAFINDLTPVYYEASGLSSGTKYYWQVIAKNAAGSTTGPIWSFTTEGATLPPLPPPPPPPSTGSFTDIVVADWNIQVNDSSVAHAQRVIEALMALSPRPQIIVMEEAYAFHYTDYLNRLAAVTGQTWQGVFQTHCPSGAWNGTCTRGEDEGVAIFSSLPVLGSSVAYLPYADCYHSARAAARLAVSVGGTPLQVFGTHLQTGGCTNVVATRAASMSVLKSWASNYSAPQIAMGDFNAGADEVNTTSGMRPNFVDTWPLVGSGNPYSAFMPNPNMKIDFCFADAGGRAQALWTMIPTSTGTVSDHLPVQTALRIFR
;
A
#
# COMPACT_ATOMS: atom_id res chain seq x y z
N MET A 1 22.90 -22.21 -43.32
CA MET A 1 21.82 -21.80 -42.40
C MET A 1 22.37 -20.68 -41.53
N TRP A 2 22.48 -19.47 -42.11
CA TRP A 2 23.04 -18.28 -41.46
C TRP A 2 22.20 -17.07 -41.89
N THR A 3 22.06 -16.16 -40.94
CA THR A 3 21.18 -15.00 -40.81
C THR A 3 21.33 -13.93 -41.90
N ARG A 4 20.20 -13.34 -42.34
CA ARG A 4 20.15 -12.08 -43.10
C ARG A 4 19.68 -10.94 -42.18
N ARG A 5 20.48 -9.87 -42.09
CA ARG A 5 20.00 -8.50 -41.83
C ARG A 5 20.48 -7.63 -43.01
N SER A 6 19.54 -6.96 -43.66
CA SER A 6 19.80 -6.03 -44.77
C SER A 6 19.39 -4.62 -44.32
N PHE A 7 20.30 -3.67 -44.54
CA PHE A 7 20.12 -2.24 -44.35
C PHE A 7 19.28 -1.63 -45.49
N LEU A 8 18.39 -0.68 -45.15
CA LEU A 8 17.68 0.15 -46.12
C LEU A 8 18.34 1.55 -46.17
N ARG A 9 18.69 1.98 -47.40
CA ARG A 9 19.17 3.32 -47.77
C ARG A 9 18.00 4.32 -47.77
N VAL A 10 18.28 5.57 -47.41
CA VAL A 10 17.48 6.74 -47.83
C VAL A 10 18.39 7.72 -48.58
N ARG A 11 17.93 8.12 -49.78
CA ARG A 11 18.55 9.11 -50.68
C ARG A 11 18.33 10.53 -50.15
N VAL A 12 19.27 11.42 -50.42
CA VAL A 12 19.09 12.87 -50.36
C VAL A 12 19.24 13.39 -51.79
N ASP A 13 18.20 14.04 -52.30
CA ASP A 13 18.21 14.69 -53.61
C ASP A 13 18.86 16.08 -53.50
N THR A 14 19.81 16.34 -54.39
CA THR A 14 20.48 17.63 -54.58
C THR A 14 19.76 18.45 -55.64
N VAL A 15 19.50 19.72 -55.37
CA VAL A 15 19.19 20.74 -56.38
C VAL A 15 20.36 21.71 -56.48
N ALA A 16 20.82 21.93 -57.72
CA ALA A 16 21.97 22.74 -58.07
C ALA A 16 21.61 24.22 -58.30
N HIS A 17 22.51 25.13 -57.91
CA HIS A 17 22.74 26.38 -58.62
C HIS A 17 24.21 26.81 -58.50
N SER A 18 24.68 27.47 -59.56
CA SER A 18 26.08 27.67 -59.95
C SER A 18 26.61 29.09 -59.67
N ASN A 19 27.91 29.26 -59.93
CA ASN A 19 28.75 30.48 -59.97
C ASN A 19 29.51 30.71 -58.65
N GLY A 20 30.84 30.82 -58.55
CA GLY A 20 31.92 31.02 -59.51
C GLY A 20 32.93 31.96 -58.83
N GLY A 21 34.21 31.58 -58.67
CA GLY A 21 35.24 32.50 -58.16
C GLY A 21 36.42 31.86 -57.42
N GLN A 22 37.63 32.14 -57.91
CA GLN A 22 38.94 31.62 -57.51
C GLN A 22 39.42 32.08 -56.11
N MET A 23 40.34 31.35 -55.44
CA MET A 23 41.79 31.70 -55.38
C MET A 23 42.64 30.80 -54.45
N LYS A 24 43.96 30.99 -54.57
CA LYS A 24 45.12 30.12 -54.31
C LYS A 24 45.58 29.99 -52.84
N ILE A 25 46.40 28.95 -52.62
CA ILE A 25 47.03 28.47 -51.38
C ILE A 25 48.32 29.26 -51.00
N ARG A 26 48.60 29.33 -49.68
CA ARG A 26 49.88 29.52 -48.93
C ARG A 26 50.16 31.00 -48.51
N ARG A 27 50.45 31.37 -47.25
CA ARG A 27 51.33 30.79 -46.20
C ARG A 27 51.09 31.39 -44.77
N LEU A 28 51.42 30.58 -43.74
CA LEU A 28 52.01 30.85 -42.40
C LEU A 28 51.26 31.54 -41.22
N ASP A 29 51.23 30.75 -40.13
CA ASP A 29 51.44 31.04 -38.71
C ASP A 29 50.50 31.96 -37.93
N ARG A 30 49.65 31.33 -37.10
CA ARG A 30 49.53 31.64 -35.67
C ARG A 30 48.81 30.51 -34.91
N THR A 31 49.46 30.05 -33.86
CA THR A 31 49.00 29.07 -32.87
C THR A 31 47.72 29.55 -32.19
N ILE A 32 46.62 28.81 -32.32
CA ILE A 32 45.42 28.91 -31.45
C ILE A 32 44.98 27.48 -31.13
N ALA A 33 45.09 27.12 -29.86
CA ALA A 33 44.47 25.92 -29.31
C ALA A 33 42.94 26.12 -29.35
N VAL A 34 42.23 25.31 -30.14
CA VAL A 34 40.77 25.28 -30.19
C VAL A 34 40.30 24.15 -29.30
N ALA A 35 39.59 24.51 -28.23
CA ALA A 35 38.76 23.57 -27.47
C ALA A 35 37.60 23.11 -28.35
N LEU A 36 37.50 21.80 -28.59
CA LEU A 36 36.33 21.19 -29.23
C LEU A 36 35.16 21.19 -28.22
N THR A 37 34.17 22.07 -28.41
CA THR A 37 32.83 21.88 -27.86
C THR A 37 32.04 20.99 -28.82
N LEU A 38 31.76 19.75 -28.40
CA LEU A 38 30.76 18.91 -29.05
C LEU A 38 29.38 19.48 -28.73
N ALA A 39 28.74 20.13 -29.71
CA ALA A 39 27.31 20.39 -29.68
C ALA A 39 26.58 19.12 -30.13
N ALA A 40 26.11 18.33 -29.17
CA ALA A 40 25.14 17.27 -29.43
C ALA A 40 23.79 17.92 -29.75
N GLY A 41 23.38 17.89 -31.02
CA GLY A 41 22.00 18.18 -31.39
C GLY A 41 21.09 17.11 -30.82
N LEU A 42 20.23 17.47 -29.86
CA LEU A 42 19.13 16.63 -29.43
C LEU A 42 18.15 16.47 -30.61
N LEU A 43 18.13 15.28 -31.21
CA LEU A 43 16.93 14.79 -31.87
C LEU A 43 15.88 14.57 -30.78
N ALA A 44 14.82 15.36 -30.78
CA ALA A 44 13.67 15.12 -29.93
C ALA A 44 13.13 13.71 -30.22
N ALA A 45 13.01 12.89 -29.17
CA ALA A 45 12.30 11.63 -29.26
C ALA A 45 10.85 11.90 -29.74
N PRO A 46 10.25 11.03 -30.58
CA PRO A 46 8.85 11.17 -30.92
C PRO A 46 8.02 11.17 -29.63
N SER A 47 7.13 12.16 -29.50
CA SER A 47 6.14 12.21 -28.41
C SER A 47 5.44 10.87 -28.30
N ALA A 48 5.39 10.29 -27.09
CA ALA A 48 4.57 9.12 -26.84
C ALA A 48 3.12 9.44 -27.26
N ALA A 49 2.47 8.51 -27.99
CA ALA A 49 1.07 8.67 -28.35
C ALA A 49 0.22 8.70 -27.08
N VAL A 50 -0.80 9.57 -27.04
CA VAL A 50 -1.73 9.63 -25.91
C VAL A 50 -2.46 8.28 -25.82
N PRO A 51 -2.43 7.60 -24.67
CA PRO A 51 -3.08 6.31 -24.51
C PRO A 51 -4.61 6.46 -24.59
N ASP A 52 -5.28 5.38 -24.96
CA ASP A 52 -6.74 5.33 -24.95
C ASP A 52 -7.26 5.32 -23.51
N VAL A 53 -8.35 6.04 -23.25
CA VAL A 53 -9.07 5.96 -21.98
C VAL A 53 -9.99 4.75 -22.04
N VAL A 54 -9.91 3.87 -21.05
CA VAL A 54 -10.71 2.64 -20.98
C VAL A 54 -11.40 2.58 -19.61
N LEU A 55 -12.72 2.73 -19.62
CA LEU A 55 -13.57 2.63 -18.43
C LEU A 55 -14.33 1.31 -18.48
N TYR A 56 -14.28 0.56 -17.38
CA TYR A 56 -15.13 -0.61 -17.18
C TYR A 56 -16.38 -0.20 -16.40
N ALA A 57 -17.43 -1.03 -16.46
CA ALA A 57 -18.58 -0.89 -15.58
C ALA A 57 -18.14 -0.66 -14.13
N SER A 58 -17.12 -1.38 -13.64
CA SER A 58 -16.58 -1.31 -12.27
C SER A 58 -16.03 0.06 -11.85
N ASP A 59 -15.75 0.96 -12.80
CA ASP A 59 -15.20 2.29 -12.53
C ASP A 59 -16.28 3.34 -12.30
N VAL A 60 -17.51 3.05 -12.70
CA VAL A 60 -18.65 3.95 -12.57
C VAL A 60 -19.07 4.02 -11.10
N ARG A 61 -18.97 5.20 -10.49
CA ARG A 61 -19.31 5.43 -9.08
C ARG A 61 -20.69 6.03 -8.87
N SER A 62 -21.24 6.71 -9.88
CA SER A 62 -22.57 7.33 -9.82
C SER A 62 -23.55 6.59 -10.72
N LEU A 63 -24.55 5.95 -10.11
CA LEU A 63 -25.68 5.32 -10.79
C LEU A 63 -26.96 5.98 -10.29
N GLN A 64 -27.77 6.48 -11.21
CA GLN A 64 -28.98 7.25 -10.91
C GLN A 64 -30.21 6.60 -11.55
N GLY A 65 -31.31 6.60 -10.81
CA GLY A 65 -32.57 6.00 -11.24
C GLY A 65 -32.53 4.46 -11.21
N ASN A 66 -32.81 3.83 -12.34
CA ASN A 66 -33.01 2.38 -12.48
C ASN A 66 -31.76 1.64 -12.97
N TRP A 67 -30.63 2.33 -13.08
CA TRP A 67 -29.36 1.70 -13.39
C TRP A 67 -28.86 0.88 -12.21
N VAL A 68 -28.53 -0.38 -12.48
CA VAL A 68 -27.99 -1.30 -11.50
C VAL A 68 -26.70 -1.93 -12.02
N ARG A 69 -25.88 -2.35 -11.07
CA ARG A 69 -24.66 -3.12 -11.32
C ARG A 69 -24.96 -4.60 -11.14
N ALA A 70 -24.55 -5.43 -12.09
CA ALA A 70 -24.70 -6.89 -12.00
C ALA A 70 -23.39 -7.61 -12.39
N GLY A 71 -23.23 -8.83 -11.89
CA GLY A 71 -22.11 -9.70 -12.27
C GLY A 71 -22.38 -10.42 -13.59
N ASP A 72 -21.38 -10.47 -14.48
CA ASP A 72 -21.45 -11.23 -15.72
C ASP A 72 -20.04 -11.67 -16.15
N GLY A 73 -19.79 -12.99 -16.24
CA GLY A 73 -18.46 -13.52 -16.55
C GLY A 73 -17.96 -13.25 -17.99
N SER A 74 -18.83 -12.80 -18.89
CA SER A 74 -18.48 -12.40 -20.26
C SER A 74 -18.14 -10.91 -20.40
N ALA A 75 -18.33 -10.14 -19.32
CA ALA A 75 -18.10 -8.70 -19.27
C ALA A 75 -16.68 -8.36 -18.78
N ALA A 76 -16.17 -7.19 -19.19
CA ALA A 76 -14.92 -6.66 -18.66
C ALA A 76 -14.99 -6.45 -17.14
N GLY A 77 -14.00 -6.97 -16.41
CA GLY A 77 -14.01 -6.94 -14.94
C GLY A 77 -15.15 -7.73 -14.30
N ALA A 78 -15.78 -8.64 -15.04
CA ALA A 78 -16.91 -9.46 -14.62
C ALA A 78 -18.14 -8.68 -14.13
N GLN A 79 -18.30 -7.43 -14.58
CA GLN A 79 -19.40 -6.55 -14.18
C GLN A 79 -20.04 -5.84 -15.36
N ILE A 80 -21.35 -5.62 -15.28
CA ILE A 80 -22.12 -4.83 -16.23
C ILE A 80 -22.88 -3.71 -15.51
N LEU A 81 -23.16 -2.66 -16.25
CA LEU A 81 -24.23 -1.70 -15.95
C LEU A 81 -25.45 -2.08 -16.78
N THR A 82 -26.61 -2.15 -16.15
CA THR A 82 -27.86 -2.53 -16.81
C THR A 82 -29.05 -1.83 -16.20
N THR A 83 -30.15 -1.75 -16.94
CA THR A 83 -31.46 -1.34 -16.42
C THR A 83 -32.43 -2.52 -16.53
N PRO A 84 -33.39 -2.68 -15.59
CA PRO A 84 -34.47 -3.65 -15.75
C PRO A 84 -35.27 -3.37 -17.03
N ASP A 85 -35.56 -4.41 -17.81
CA ASP A 85 -36.39 -4.34 -19.02
C ASP A 85 -37.87 -4.32 -18.64
N ASN A 86 -38.44 -3.12 -18.52
CA ASN A 86 -39.86 -2.90 -18.25
C ASN A 86 -40.63 -2.48 -19.51
N GLY A 87 -40.03 -2.65 -20.70
CA GLY A 87 -40.63 -2.25 -21.97
C GLY A 87 -40.76 -0.74 -22.16
N TRP A 88 -39.88 0.06 -21.56
CA TRP A 88 -39.88 1.51 -21.76
C TRP A 88 -39.31 1.85 -23.14
N SER A 89 -40.19 2.05 -24.11
CA SER A 89 -39.80 2.48 -25.44
C SER A 89 -39.44 3.98 -25.47
N THR A 90 -38.15 4.25 -25.56
CA THR A 90 -37.50 5.46 -26.10
C THR A 90 -37.89 6.80 -25.47
N ALA A 91 -37.04 7.29 -24.55
CA ALA A 91 -36.87 8.73 -24.42
C ALA A 91 -36.34 9.28 -25.75
N ASN A 92 -37.23 9.85 -26.58
CA ASN A 92 -36.93 10.31 -27.95
C ASN A 92 -35.83 11.37 -28.01
N SER A 93 -35.46 11.97 -26.88
CA SER A 93 -34.41 12.97 -26.79
C SER A 93 -33.67 12.83 -25.46
N PRO A 94 -32.35 13.11 -25.43
CA PRO A 94 -31.62 13.25 -24.19
C PRO A 94 -32.19 14.44 -23.40
N LEU A 95 -32.17 14.33 -22.09
CA LEU A 95 -32.68 15.37 -21.20
C LEU A 95 -31.53 16.24 -20.69
N ALA A 96 -31.80 17.54 -20.50
CA ALA A 96 -30.87 18.41 -19.78
C ALA A 96 -30.74 17.99 -18.30
N SER A 97 -31.83 17.55 -17.69
CA SER A 97 -31.88 17.08 -16.31
C SER A 97 -32.47 15.67 -16.25
N PRO A 98 -31.72 14.63 -16.66
CA PRO A 98 -32.21 13.26 -16.69
C PRO A 98 -32.37 12.68 -15.28
N THR A 99 -33.35 11.79 -15.10
CA THR A 99 -33.53 11.02 -13.85
C THR A 99 -32.81 9.67 -13.88
N TYR A 100 -32.56 9.13 -15.08
CA TYR A 100 -32.02 7.78 -15.29
C TYR A 100 -30.71 7.86 -16.07
N PHE A 101 -29.59 7.84 -15.35
CA PHE A 101 -28.27 7.96 -15.97
C PHE A 101 -27.17 7.35 -15.10
N VAL A 102 -26.00 7.15 -15.69
CA VAL A 102 -24.76 6.88 -14.96
C VAL A 102 -23.70 7.91 -15.34
N ASP A 103 -22.88 8.30 -14.38
CA ASP A 103 -21.72 9.17 -14.60
C ASP A 103 -20.43 8.44 -14.28
N ALA A 104 -19.44 8.59 -15.16
CA ALA A 104 -18.09 8.10 -14.97
C ALA A 104 -17.10 9.24 -15.21
N THR A 105 -16.10 9.34 -14.35
CA THR A 105 -15.00 10.30 -14.50
C THR A 105 -13.83 9.66 -15.23
N PHE A 106 -13.12 10.48 -16.00
CA PHE A 106 -11.88 10.07 -16.67
C PHE A 106 -10.98 11.27 -16.88
N ASP A 107 -9.67 11.05 -16.92
CA ASP A 107 -8.73 12.10 -17.26
C ASP A 107 -8.40 12.08 -18.76
N ALA A 108 -8.37 13.26 -19.37
CA ALA A 108 -7.94 13.42 -20.76
C ALA A 108 -7.04 14.66 -20.91
N PRO A 109 -5.95 14.57 -21.68
CA PRO A 109 -5.23 15.75 -22.12
C PRO A 109 -6.07 16.71 -22.98
N ALA A 110 -5.86 18.01 -22.76
CA ALA A 110 -6.42 19.09 -23.56
C ALA A 110 -6.18 18.88 -25.05
N ASN A 111 -7.15 19.29 -25.86
CA ASN A 111 -7.10 19.36 -27.32
C ASN A 111 -6.78 18.03 -28.02
N THR A 112 -6.82 16.91 -27.31
CA THR A 112 -6.63 15.57 -27.87
C THR A 112 -7.96 15.07 -28.41
N ALA A 113 -7.96 14.58 -29.65
CA ALA A 113 -9.13 14.01 -30.29
C ALA A 113 -9.34 12.57 -29.81
N TYR A 114 -10.56 12.23 -29.40
CA TYR A 114 -10.94 10.90 -28.96
C TYR A 114 -12.14 10.39 -29.75
N HIS A 115 -12.02 9.20 -30.34
CA HIS A 115 -13.17 8.47 -30.87
C HIS A 115 -13.89 7.74 -29.73
N VAL A 116 -15.21 7.92 -29.64
CA VAL A 116 -16.03 7.35 -28.57
C VAL A 116 -16.56 5.97 -28.99
N TRP A 117 -16.25 4.95 -28.21
CA TRP A 117 -16.76 3.58 -28.40
C TRP A 117 -17.43 3.08 -27.12
N LEU A 118 -18.58 2.42 -27.25
CA LEU A 118 -19.24 1.69 -26.18
C LEU A 118 -19.40 0.23 -26.58
N ARG A 119 -19.27 -0.66 -25.61
CA ARG A 119 -19.57 -2.09 -25.79
C ARG A 119 -20.91 -2.41 -25.16
N LEU A 120 -21.92 -2.62 -26.00
CA LEU A 120 -23.32 -2.78 -25.60
C LEU A 120 -23.80 -4.22 -25.78
N ARG A 121 -24.80 -4.61 -25.00
CA ARG A 121 -25.60 -5.84 -25.20
C ARG A 121 -27.05 -5.55 -24.86
N ALA A 122 -27.98 -6.07 -25.66
CA ALA A 122 -29.40 -5.88 -25.45
C ALA A 122 -30.02 -7.08 -24.72
N THR A 123 -30.81 -6.81 -23.67
CA THR A 123 -31.59 -7.85 -22.99
C THR A 123 -32.52 -8.55 -24.00
N ALA A 124 -32.58 -9.88 -23.91
CA ALA A 124 -33.32 -10.75 -24.83
C ALA A 124 -32.95 -10.60 -26.32
N SER A 125 -31.81 -9.97 -26.65
CA SER A 125 -31.46 -9.65 -28.04
C SER A 125 -32.54 -8.82 -28.75
N SER A 126 -33.21 -7.94 -28.01
CA SER A 126 -34.26 -7.06 -28.52
C SER A 126 -33.67 -5.75 -29.03
N LYS A 127 -34.08 -5.32 -30.24
CA LYS A 127 -33.72 -4.00 -30.79
C LYS A 127 -34.35 -2.81 -30.03
N TYR A 128 -35.25 -3.09 -29.09
CA TYR A 128 -35.88 -2.07 -28.25
C TYR A 128 -35.13 -1.82 -26.95
N ASN A 129 -34.00 -2.51 -26.73
CA ASN A 129 -33.23 -2.53 -25.49
C ASN A 129 -31.74 -2.24 -25.77
N ASP A 130 -31.43 -1.44 -26.79
CA ASP A 130 -30.16 -1.56 -27.50
C ASP A 130 -29.38 -0.24 -27.60
N SER A 131 -29.89 0.82 -26.98
CA SER A 131 -29.40 2.17 -27.20
C SER A 131 -29.36 3.07 -25.97
N VAL A 132 -28.44 4.03 -26.00
CA VAL A 132 -28.17 5.00 -24.94
C VAL A 132 -27.84 6.39 -25.49
N TRP A 133 -28.05 7.42 -24.67
CA TRP A 133 -27.56 8.77 -24.95
C TRP A 133 -26.26 9.05 -24.20
N VAL A 134 -25.24 9.55 -24.89
CA VAL A 134 -23.92 9.87 -24.32
C VAL A 134 -23.70 11.38 -24.29
N GLN A 135 -23.36 11.90 -23.11
CA GLN A 135 -23.02 13.31 -22.88
C GLN A 135 -21.68 13.44 -22.16
N PHE A 136 -21.13 14.64 -22.17
CA PHE A 136 -19.88 14.98 -21.51
C PHE A 136 -19.98 16.29 -20.73
N SER A 137 -19.15 16.47 -19.70
CA SER A 137 -19.08 17.73 -18.94
C SER A 137 -18.83 18.94 -19.83
N ASP A 138 -17.90 18.83 -20.78
CA ASP A 138 -17.30 19.98 -21.45
C ASP A 138 -16.84 19.72 -22.89
N ALA A 139 -17.23 18.60 -23.49
CA ALA A 139 -16.76 18.20 -24.82
C ALA A 139 -16.99 19.27 -25.91
N THR A 140 -16.05 19.30 -26.84
CA THR A 140 -16.09 20.08 -28.07
C THR A 140 -15.86 19.19 -29.30
N ASP A 141 -16.31 19.64 -30.46
CA ASP A 141 -15.92 19.05 -31.73
C ASP A 141 -14.45 19.36 -32.04
N LEU A 142 -13.96 18.83 -33.17
CA LEU A 142 -12.56 19.05 -33.57
C LEU A 142 -12.21 20.52 -33.85
N ASN A 143 -13.22 21.37 -34.08
CA ASN A 143 -13.11 22.81 -34.34
C ASN A 143 -13.30 23.67 -33.07
N GLY A 144 -13.57 23.07 -31.92
CA GLY A 144 -13.76 23.75 -30.64
C GLY A 144 -15.20 24.17 -30.32
N SER A 145 -16.20 23.78 -31.13
CA SER A 145 -17.61 24.05 -30.83
C SER A 145 -18.14 23.06 -29.80
N ALA A 146 -18.91 23.52 -28.80
CA ALA A 146 -19.49 22.65 -27.79
C ALA A 146 -20.41 21.58 -28.41
N ILE A 147 -20.20 20.30 -28.06
CA ILE A 147 -21.04 19.18 -28.50
C ILE A 147 -21.35 18.25 -27.34
N TYR A 148 -22.55 17.66 -27.35
CA TYR A 148 -22.98 16.61 -26.43
C TYR A 148 -22.80 16.96 -24.95
N ARG A 149 -22.98 18.23 -24.58
CA ARG A 149 -22.74 18.65 -23.19
C ARG A 149 -23.85 18.21 -22.25
N MET A 150 -23.48 17.81 -21.04
CA MET A 150 -24.39 17.62 -19.92
C MET A 150 -25.18 18.91 -19.67
N ALA A 151 -26.35 18.80 -19.01
CA ALA A 151 -27.28 19.91 -18.84
C ALA A 151 -27.84 20.49 -20.16
N THR A 152 -27.76 19.73 -21.26
CA THR A 152 -28.37 20.11 -22.55
C THR A 152 -29.21 18.96 -23.12
N THR A 153 -29.96 19.23 -24.17
CA THR A 153 -30.67 18.21 -24.98
C THR A 153 -29.82 17.74 -26.18
N SER A 154 -28.50 17.91 -26.12
CA SER A 154 -27.55 17.41 -27.12
C SER A 154 -26.82 16.19 -26.56
N ALA A 155 -26.81 15.08 -27.30
CA ALA A 155 -26.09 13.87 -26.93
C ALA A 155 -25.71 13.06 -28.18
N LEU A 156 -24.64 12.26 -28.08
CA LEU A 156 -24.32 11.23 -29.05
C LEU A 156 -25.26 10.04 -28.80
N LEU A 157 -25.98 9.60 -29.83
CA LEU A 157 -26.79 8.40 -29.76
C LEU A 157 -25.93 7.20 -30.11
N VAL A 158 -25.77 6.24 -29.20
CA VAL A 158 -25.10 4.97 -29.50
C VAL A 158 -26.14 3.85 -29.46
N ASN A 159 -26.19 3.05 -30.51
CA ASN A 159 -27.19 2.00 -30.72
C ASN A 159 -26.48 0.73 -31.21
N LEU A 160 -26.89 -0.42 -30.66
CA LEU A 160 -26.27 -1.72 -30.90
C LEU A 160 -26.55 -2.27 -32.30
N GLU A 161 -27.76 -2.10 -32.83
CA GLU A 161 -28.10 -2.53 -34.19
C GLU A 161 -27.37 -1.68 -35.24
N ASN A 162 -26.60 -2.27 -36.16
CA ASN A 162 -25.78 -1.49 -37.10
C ASN A 162 -26.47 -1.15 -38.43
N CYS A 163 -27.73 -1.56 -38.61
CA CYS A 163 -28.49 -1.40 -39.85
C CYS A 163 -29.97 -1.67 -39.62
N SER A 164 -30.84 -1.34 -40.58
CA SER A 164 -32.27 -1.63 -40.44
C SER A 164 -32.53 -3.14 -40.52
N GLY A 165 -32.91 -3.76 -39.40
CA GLY A 165 -33.37 -5.14 -39.35
C GLY A 165 -32.27 -6.21 -39.39
N CYS A 166 -31.00 -5.88 -39.12
CA CYS A 166 -29.97 -6.92 -38.95
C CYS A 166 -30.13 -7.71 -37.65
N GLY A 167 -30.90 -7.18 -36.69
CA GLY A 167 -31.01 -7.74 -35.36
C GLY A 167 -29.75 -7.52 -34.52
N VAL A 168 -29.89 -7.76 -33.22
CA VAL A 168 -28.82 -7.65 -32.23
C VAL A 168 -28.57 -9.02 -31.60
N SER A 169 -27.33 -9.32 -31.21
CA SER A 169 -26.99 -10.61 -30.58
C SER A 169 -25.66 -10.48 -29.84
N GLY A 170 -25.65 -10.84 -28.56
CA GLY A 170 -24.43 -10.77 -27.74
C GLY A 170 -23.89 -9.33 -27.57
N TRP A 171 -22.62 -9.23 -27.17
CA TRP A 171 -21.92 -7.94 -27.06
C TRP A 171 -21.61 -7.36 -28.44
N GLY A 172 -21.48 -6.04 -28.54
CA GLY A 172 -21.06 -5.36 -29.76
C GLY A 172 -20.47 -3.99 -29.48
N TRP A 173 -19.41 -3.64 -30.22
CA TRP A 173 -18.78 -2.33 -30.17
C TRP A 173 -19.44 -1.36 -31.14
N GLN A 174 -19.87 -0.20 -30.63
CA GLN A 174 -20.57 0.83 -31.40
C GLN A 174 -20.14 2.24 -31.01
N ASP A 175 -20.28 3.18 -31.94
CA ASP A 175 -19.87 4.58 -31.78
C ASP A 175 -20.97 5.59 -32.12
N LYS A 176 -22.03 5.17 -32.83
CA LYS A 176 -23.22 5.99 -33.14
C LYS A 176 -24.39 5.14 -33.65
N ALA A 177 -25.58 5.72 -33.73
CA ALA A 177 -26.72 5.13 -34.45
C ALA A 177 -26.54 5.17 -35.97
N TYR A 178 -26.83 4.05 -36.65
CA TYR A 178 -26.61 3.91 -38.09
C TYR A 178 -27.42 4.88 -38.96
N TRP A 179 -28.54 5.40 -38.46
CA TRP A 179 -29.43 6.32 -39.20
C TRP A 179 -29.11 7.80 -38.98
N LEU A 180 -28.16 8.13 -38.09
CA LEU A 180 -27.79 9.51 -37.78
C LEU A 180 -26.37 9.81 -38.26
N ASN A 181 -26.21 11.00 -38.85
CA ASN A 181 -24.89 11.54 -39.15
C ASN A 181 -24.37 12.36 -37.96
N GLN A 182 -23.97 11.68 -36.89
CA GLN A 182 -23.39 12.31 -35.70
C GLN A 182 -21.86 12.25 -35.73
N VAL A 183 -21.25 13.28 -35.15
CA VAL A 183 -19.81 13.30 -34.86
C VAL A 183 -19.58 12.34 -33.68
N ASN A 184 -18.69 11.37 -33.86
CA ASN A 184 -18.32 10.38 -32.85
C ASN A 184 -16.90 10.63 -32.30
N THR A 185 -16.29 11.75 -32.67
CA THR A 185 -15.00 12.20 -32.15
C THR A 185 -15.15 13.48 -31.34
N VAL A 186 -14.62 13.49 -30.12
CA VAL A 186 -14.70 14.63 -29.20
C VAL A 186 -13.31 15.13 -28.80
N LYS A 187 -13.23 16.38 -28.34
CA LYS A 187 -12.07 16.98 -27.68
C LYS A 187 -12.50 17.61 -26.36
N PHE A 188 -11.51 17.88 -25.51
CA PHE A 188 -11.68 18.65 -24.28
C PHE A 188 -10.75 19.85 -24.31
N ALA A 189 -11.22 21.02 -23.93
CA ALA A 189 -10.42 22.25 -24.02
C ALA A 189 -9.29 22.28 -22.98
N THR A 190 -9.50 21.63 -21.84
CA THR A 190 -8.58 21.56 -20.71
C THR A 190 -8.07 20.14 -20.50
N SER A 191 -6.90 20.01 -19.87
CA SER A 191 -6.39 18.73 -19.39
C SER A 191 -6.94 18.47 -18.00
N GLY A 192 -7.25 17.23 -17.68
CA GLY A 192 -7.66 16.82 -16.33
C GLY A 192 -8.91 15.98 -16.37
N THR A 193 -9.65 16.00 -15.26
CA THR A 193 -10.83 15.16 -15.08
C THR A 193 -12.03 15.72 -15.83
N HIS A 194 -12.65 14.86 -16.63
CA HIS A 194 -13.90 15.09 -17.34
C HIS A 194 -14.92 14.03 -16.92
N THR A 195 -16.19 14.30 -17.19
CA THR A 195 -17.27 13.36 -16.92
C THR A 195 -17.91 12.92 -18.23
N ILE A 196 -18.14 11.61 -18.37
CA ILE A 196 -19.04 11.03 -19.37
C ILE A 196 -20.32 10.59 -18.66
N ARG A 197 -21.46 11.02 -19.20
CA ARG A 197 -22.80 10.66 -18.74
C ARG A 197 -23.46 9.75 -19.77
N ILE A 198 -24.01 8.63 -19.31
CA ILE A 198 -24.83 7.73 -20.13
C ILE A 198 -26.26 7.80 -19.62
N GLN A 199 -27.18 8.33 -20.42
CA GLN A 199 -28.61 8.32 -20.11
C GLN A 199 -29.30 7.13 -20.77
N THR A 200 -30.32 6.60 -20.10
CA THR A 200 -31.21 5.61 -20.68
C THR A 200 -31.94 6.21 -21.89
N ARG A 201 -31.78 5.62 -23.07
CA ARG A 201 -32.73 5.85 -24.18
C ARG A 201 -33.78 4.76 -24.15
N GLU A 202 -33.34 3.52 -24.10
CA GLU A 202 -34.13 2.30 -23.99
C GLU A 202 -33.68 1.52 -22.75
N ASP A 203 -34.63 1.02 -21.97
CA ASP A 203 -34.31 0.14 -20.85
C ASP A 203 -33.97 -1.28 -21.32
N GLY A 204 -33.43 -2.12 -20.44
CA GLY A 204 -32.90 -3.43 -20.83
C GLY A 204 -31.55 -3.39 -21.58
N VAL A 205 -30.98 -2.20 -21.84
CA VAL A 205 -29.62 -2.06 -22.36
C VAL A 205 -28.58 -2.42 -21.30
N GLN A 206 -27.47 -2.99 -21.76
CA GLN A 206 -26.35 -3.42 -20.93
C GLN A 206 -25.04 -2.87 -21.51
N LEU A 207 -24.14 -2.42 -20.62
CA LEU A 207 -22.85 -1.82 -20.96
C LEU A 207 -21.77 -2.38 -20.02
N ASP A 208 -20.62 -2.80 -20.56
CA ASP A 208 -19.46 -3.21 -19.75
C ASP A 208 -18.21 -2.35 -19.97
N GLN A 209 -18.05 -1.73 -21.14
CA GLN A 209 -16.88 -0.90 -21.46
C GLN A 209 -17.23 0.39 -22.21
N ILE A 210 -16.54 1.46 -21.86
CA ILE A 210 -16.46 2.72 -22.62
C ILE A 210 -14.98 2.95 -22.98
N VAL A 211 -14.70 3.23 -24.24
CA VAL A 211 -13.35 3.55 -24.72
C VAL A 211 -13.37 4.91 -25.43
N LEU A 212 -12.57 5.84 -24.93
CA LEU A 212 -12.25 7.08 -25.63
C LEU A 212 -10.86 6.90 -26.24
N SER A 213 -10.81 6.65 -27.54
CA SER A 213 -9.57 6.29 -28.21
C SER A 213 -8.90 7.48 -28.88
N ALA A 214 -7.71 7.84 -28.41
CA ALA A 214 -6.86 8.84 -29.04
C ALA A 214 -5.93 8.24 -30.10
N SER A 215 -5.77 6.90 -30.13
CA SER A 215 -4.83 6.24 -31.03
C SER A 215 -5.31 4.89 -31.56
N THR A 216 -5.37 3.85 -30.71
CA THR A 216 -5.48 2.44 -31.16
C THR A 216 -6.76 2.16 -31.96
N TYR A 217 -7.87 2.74 -31.52
CA TYR A 217 -9.22 2.55 -32.05
C TYR A 217 -9.78 3.84 -32.66
N LEU A 218 -8.91 4.78 -33.05
CA LEU A 218 -9.33 6.06 -33.61
C LEU A 218 -10.08 5.92 -34.94
N SER A 219 -9.82 4.85 -35.70
CA SER A 219 -10.42 4.62 -37.04
C SER A 219 -11.15 3.29 -37.18
N ARG A 220 -11.11 2.43 -36.17
CA ARG A 220 -11.69 1.08 -36.18
C ARG A 220 -12.16 0.71 -34.78
N ALA A 221 -13.32 0.05 -34.70
CA ALA A 221 -13.85 -0.47 -33.45
C ALA A 221 -12.86 -1.45 -32.79
N PRO A 222 -12.85 -1.56 -31.45
CA PRO A 222 -12.01 -2.53 -30.76
C PRO A 222 -12.30 -3.99 -31.11
N GLY A 223 -13.57 -4.31 -31.38
CA GLY A 223 -14.02 -5.66 -31.71
C GLY A 223 -15.17 -5.66 -32.70
N GLN A 224 -15.92 -6.76 -32.72
CA GLN A 224 -17.06 -6.90 -33.65
C GLN A 224 -18.25 -6.02 -33.21
N VAL A 225 -19.09 -5.64 -34.19
CA VAL A 225 -20.31 -4.83 -33.96
C VAL A 225 -21.45 -5.62 -33.31
N THR A 226 -21.41 -6.96 -33.37
CA THR A 226 -22.29 -7.89 -32.64
C THR A 226 -21.52 -9.19 -32.38
N ARG A 227 -22.00 -10.04 -31.46
CA ARG A 227 -21.37 -11.31 -31.04
C ARG A 227 -19.89 -11.19 -30.68
N ASP A 228 -19.51 -10.02 -30.16
CA ASP A 228 -18.15 -9.70 -29.80
C ASP A 228 -17.72 -10.38 -28.49
N SER A 229 -16.42 -10.69 -28.39
CA SER A 229 -15.78 -11.19 -27.17
C SER A 229 -14.55 -10.36 -26.77
N THR A 230 -14.33 -9.22 -27.42
CA THR A 230 -13.13 -8.40 -27.27
C THR A 230 -13.26 -7.51 -26.03
N ILE A 231 -12.44 -7.78 -25.03
CA ILE A 231 -12.27 -6.94 -23.85
C ILE A 231 -11.03 -6.07 -24.07
N VAL A 232 -11.22 -4.75 -24.14
CA VAL A 232 -10.10 -3.82 -24.19
C VAL A 232 -9.50 -3.75 -22.79
N ALA A 233 -8.24 -4.17 -22.65
CA ALA A 233 -7.53 -4.05 -21.38
C ALA A 233 -7.34 -2.56 -21.03
N LYS A 234 -7.53 -2.21 -19.76
CA LYS A 234 -7.07 -0.91 -19.27
C LYS A 234 -5.58 -0.75 -19.59
N PRO A 235 -5.12 0.42 -20.07
CA PRO A 235 -3.70 0.68 -20.18
C PRO A 235 -3.03 0.36 -18.85
N ALA A 236 -1.94 -0.40 -18.86
CA ALA A 236 -1.16 -0.66 -17.66
C ALA A 236 -0.76 0.68 -17.08
N SER A 237 -1.37 1.06 -15.94
CA SER A 237 -1.34 2.39 -15.30
C SER A 237 -0.22 3.29 -15.83
N ALA A 238 -0.49 3.96 -16.94
CA ALA A 238 0.16 5.24 -17.19
C ALA A 238 -0.34 6.10 -16.04
N ALA A 239 0.57 6.66 -15.24
CA ALA A 239 0.22 7.60 -14.19
C ALA A 239 -0.80 8.61 -14.75
N PRO A 240 -1.86 8.95 -13.99
CA PRO A 240 -2.89 9.87 -14.48
C PRO A 240 -2.23 11.15 -15.03
N PRO A 241 -2.80 11.77 -16.09
CA PRO A 241 -2.25 13.00 -16.64
C PRO A 241 -2.04 14.01 -15.53
N SER A 242 -0.85 14.57 -15.46
CA SER A 242 -0.49 15.64 -14.52
C SER A 242 -1.27 16.93 -14.82
N GLY A 243 -2.55 16.99 -14.46
CA GLY A 243 -3.23 18.23 -14.17
C GLY A 243 -2.91 18.61 -12.73
N GLY A 244 -1.73 19.16 -12.49
CA GLY A 244 -1.39 19.65 -11.14
C GLY A 244 -2.41 20.69 -10.66
N MET A 245 -2.60 20.77 -9.35
CA MET A 245 -3.35 21.86 -8.70
C MET A 245 -2.82 23.22 -9.20
N THR A 246 -3.72 24.09 -9.68
CA THR A 246 -3.36 25.45 -10.13
C THR A 246 -4.06 26.50 -9.28
N PRO A 247 -3.46 27.69 -9.08
CA PRO A 247 -4.11 28.76 -8.32
C PRO A 247 -5.48 29.10 -8.91
N TYR A 248 -6.46 29.40 -8.07
CA TYR A 248 -7.83 29.72 -8.50
C TYR A 248 -7.89 30.76 -9.63
N THR A 249 -7.14 31.86 -9.50
CA THR A 249 -7.10 32.96 -10.50
C THR A 249 -6.02 32.78 -11.57
N GLY A 250 -5.33 31.63 -11.60
CA GLY A 250 -4.14 31.41 -12.43
C GLY A 250 -2.83 31.96 -11.83
N THR A 251 -2.90 32.72 -10.73
CA THR A 251 -1.73 33.25 -9.99
C THR A 251 -1.83 32.93 -8.50
N PRO A 252 -0.72 32.55 -7.82
CA PRO A 252 -0.73 32.34 -6.37
C PRO A 252 -1.29 33.53 -5.59
N ALA A 253 -2.09 33.28 -4.55
CA ALA A 253 -2.59 34.34 -3.68
C ALA A 253 -1.44 34.96 -2.87
N ALA A 254 -1.35 36.29 -2.86
CA ALA A 254 -0.29 37.00 -2.15
C ALA A 254 -0.47 36.91 -0.62
N ILE A 255 0.63 36.68 0.09
CA ILE A 255 0.69 36.73 1.55
C ILE A 255 1.78 37.73 1.96
N PRO A 256 1.49 38.78 2.76
CA PRO A 256 0.19 39.07 3.39
C PRO A 256 -0.96 39.35 2.41
N GLY A 257 -2.18 38.98 2.78
CA GLY A 257 -3.36 39.16 1.94
C GLY A 257 -4.61 38.44 2.46
N VAL A 258 -5.73 38.64 1.75
CA VAL A 258 -7.03 38.00 2.04
C VAL A 258 -7.38 37.04 0.90
N ILE A 259 -7.80 35.84 1.26
CA ILE A 259 -8.24 34.76 0.37
C ILE A 259 -9.69 34.46 0.72
N ALA A 260 -10.60 34.52 -0.25
CA ALA A 260 -11.96 34.03 -0.05
C ALA A 260 -11.92 32.49 0.06
N ALA A 261 -12.62 31.91 1.03
CA ALA A 261 -12.55 30.47 1.26
C ALA A 261 -13.05 29.68 0.04
N ALA A 262 -14.11 30.15 -0.62
CA ALA A 262 -14.65 29.59 -1.85
C ALA A 262 -13.67 29.61 -3.07
N ASN A 263 -12.57 30.36 -2.97
CA ASN A 263 -11.53 30.48 -4.00
C ASN A 263 -10.37 29.51 -3.77
N PHE A 264 -10.68 28.28 -3.34
CA PHE A 264 -9.70 27.18 -3.34
C PHE A 264 -9.22 26.88 -4.77
N ASP A 265 -8.08 26.22 -4.88
CA ASP A 265 -7.39 26.02 -6.15
C ASP A 265 -8.23 25.25 -7.18
N ASN A 266 -7.84 25.38 -8.45
CA ASN A 266 -8.42 24.59 -9.51
C ASN A 266 -7.74 23.21 -9.55
N GLY A 267 -8.57 22.18 -9.51
CA GLY A 267 -8.21 20.77 -9.54
C GLY A 267 -9.43 19.93 -9.15
N GLY A 268 -9.43 18.65 -9.51
CA GLY A 268 -10.50 17.75 -9.14
C GLY A 268 -10.41 17.26 -7.69
N GLU A 269 -11.37 16.41 -7.35
CA GLU A 269 -11.37 15.56 -6.17
C GLU A 269 -10.01 14.83 -6.01
N GLY A 270 -9.44 14.85 -4.80
CA GLY A 270 -8.12 14.32 -4.50
C GLY A 270 -6.94 15.17 -5.00
N VAL A 271 -7.19 16.33 -5.65
CA VAL A 271 -6.14 17.22 -6.18
C VAL A 271 -6.19 18.60 -5.52
N ALA A 272 -7.28 19.35 -5.69
CA ALA A 272 -7.44 20.69 -5.08
C ALA A 272 -8.37 20.69 -3.87
N TYR A 273 -9.22 19.67 -3.74
CA TYR A 273 -10.07 19.43 -2.59
C TYR A 273 -10.33 17.93 -2.42
N HIS A 274 -10.86 17.54 -1.25
CA HIS A 274 -11.55 16.28 -1.01
C HIS A 274 -12.89 16.60 -0.38
N ASP A 275 -13.97 16.21 -1.06
CA ASP A 275 -15.34 16.27 -0.56
C ASP A 275 -15.90 14.85 -0.41
N THR A 276 -16.59 14.59 0.70
CA THR A 276 -17.14 13.25 0.96
C THR A 276 -18.56 13.10 0.42
N THR A 277 -19.17 14.20 -0.02
CA THR A 277 -20.47 14.25 -0.66
C THR A 277 -20.35 14.67 -2.11
N ALA A 278 -21.18 14.07 -2.97
CA ALA A 278 -21.14 14.38 -4.39
C ALA A 278 -21.97 15.63 -4.67
N GLY A 279 -21.35 16.61 -5.34
CA GLY A 279 -21.96 17.86 -5.77
C GLY A 279 -22.11 18.91 -4.67
N ASN A 280 -22.02 20.17 -5.08
CA ASN A 280 -22.23 21.33 -4.22
C ASN A 280 -23.72 21.49 -3.81
N LEU A 281 -24.04 21.06 -2.59
CA LEU A 281 -25.34 21.15 -1.91
C LEU A 281 -25.84 22.60 -1.77
N GLY A 282 -24.94 23.55 -1.57
CA GLY A 282 -25.27 24.98 -1.54
C GLY A 282 -25.61 25.56 -2.93
N GLY A 283 -25.23 24.84 -4.00
CA GLY A 283 -25.64 25.11 -5.37
C GLY A 283 -25.13 26.44 -5.94
N ALA A 284 -24.11 27.05 -5.33
CA ALA A 284 -23.66 28.40 -5.67
C ALA A 284 -22.18 28.48 -6.08
N TYR A 285 -21.86 29.50 -6.88
CA TYR A 285 -20.51 29.90 -7.32
C TYR A 285 -19.74 28.94 -8.23
N ARG A 286 -19.54 27.68 -7.82
CA ARG A 286 -18.73 26.68 -8.53
C ARG A 286 -19.48 25.38 -8.70
N SER A 287 -19.17 24.66 -9.78
CA SER A 287 -19.72 23.34 -10.10
C SER A 287 -18.80 22.19 -9.66
N THR A 288 -18.06 22.40 -8.57
CA THR A 288 -17.23 21.38 -7.89
C THR A 288 -18.08 20.64 -6.85
N ASP A 289 -17.52 19.62 -6.20
CA ASP A 289 -18.21 18.94 -5.09
C ASP A 289 -18.22 19.78 -3.81
N VAL A 290 -17.20 20.63 -3.58
CA VAL A 290 -17.17 21.56 -2.43
C VAL A 290 -18.46 22.37 -2.32
N ASP A 291 -19.10 22.25 -1.16
CA ASP A 291 -20.35 22.90 -0.82
C ASP A 291 -20.20 24.40 -0.55
N LEU A 292 -20.87 25.23 -1.35
CA LEU A 292 -20.76 26.69 -1.33
C LEU A 292 -22.13 27.36 -1.31
N GLU A 293 -22.30 28.30 -0.39
CA GLU A 293 -23.48 29.19 -0.35
C GLU A 293 -23.08 30.67 -0.34
N ARG A 294 -24.10 31.54 -0.44
CA ARG A 294 -23.90 32.98 -0.40
C ARG A 294 -23.59 33.43 1.02
N CYS A 295 -22.44 34.07 1.19
CA CYS A 295 -21.99 34.56 2.49
C CYS A 295 -22.64 35.90 2.85
N ALA A 296 -23.14 36.02 4.08
CA ALA A 296 -23.72 37.25 4.62
C ALA A 296 -22.71 38.40 4.74
N ASP A 297 -21.42 38.09 4.95
CA ASP A 297 -20.31 39.06 4.91
C ASP A 297 -19.91 39.45 3.47
N GLY A 298 -20.60 38.91 2.46
CA GLY A 298 -20.36 39.13 1.03
C GLY A 298 -19.56 38.01 0.38
N GLY A 299 -19.79 37.77 -0.91
CA GLY A 299 -19.16 36.67 -1.64
C GLY A 299 -19.83 35.31 -1.34
N TYR A 300 -19.01 34.28 -1.16
CA TYR A 300 -19.43 32.91 -0.91
C TYR A 300 -18.57 32.28 0.18
N ASP A 301 -19.18 31.40 0.97
CA ASP A 301 -18.51 30.63 2.02
C ASP A 301 -18.58 29.13 1.74
N ILE A 302 -17.70 28.37 2.38
CA ILE A 302 -17.74 26.90 2.41
C ILE A 302 -18.66 26.50 3.56
N GLY A 303 -19.69 25.70 3.26
CA GLY A 303 -20.67 25.19 4.21
C GLY A 303 -20.82 23.67 4.09
N TRP A 304 -21.81 23.08 4.77
CA TRP A 304 -22.11 21.62 4.78
C TRP A 304 -20.91 20.68 5.06
N ILE A 305 -19.83 21.25 5.61
CA ILE A 305 -18.56 20.57 5.90
C ILE A 305 -18.79 19.29 6.72
N LEU A 306 -18.19 18.20 6.26
CA LEU A 306 -18.06 16.94 6.97
C LEU A 306 -16.62 16.65 7.41
N ALA A 307 -16.50 15.79 8.42
CA ALA A 307 -15.21 15.34 8.92
C ALA A 307 -14.44 14.55 7.85
N GLY A 308 -13.17 14.90 7.66
CA GLY A 308 -12.26 14.27 6.68
C GLY A 308 -12.07 15.06 5.40
N GLU A 309 -12.91 16.06 5.13
CA GLU A 309 -12.84 16.91 3.94
C GLU A 309 -11.66 17.89 3.99
N TRP A 310 -11.20 18.36 2.84
CA TRP A 310 -10.15 19.38 2.78
C TRP A 310 -10.18 20.21 1.51
N VAL A 311 -9.62 21.42 1.59
CA VAL A 311 -9.43 22.34 0.45
C VAL A 311 -8.01 22.92 0.45
N ASN A 312 -7.43 23.08 -0.75
CA ASN A 312 -6.08 23.61 -0.94
C ASN A 312 -6.08 24.97 -1.65
N TYR A 313 -5.08 25.78 -1.34
CA TYR A 313 -4.82 27.09 -1.95
C TYR A 313 -3.34 27.21 -2.31
N THR A 314 -3.02 27.70 -3.50
CA THR A 314 -1.66 28.10 -3.85
C THR A 314 -1.45 29.55 -3.41
N VAL A 315 -0.53 29.76 -2.48
CA VAL A 315 -0.16 31.07 -1.94
C VAL A 315 1.27 31.44 -2.29
N ASN A 316 1.63 32.71 -2.19
CA ASN A 316 3.01 33.20 -2.32
C ASN A 316 3.33 34.16 -1.18
N VAL A 317 4.19 33.73 -0.26
CA VAL A 317 4.60 34.51 0.91
C VAL A 317 5.71 35.48 0.52
N ALA A 318 5.45 36.78 0.65
CA ALA A 318 6.36 37.83 0.21
C ALA A 318 7.70 37.81 0.95
N SER A 319 7.68 37.55 2.26
CA SER A 319 8.87 37.50 3.11
C SER A 319 8.72 36.47 4.23
N ALA A 320 9.81 35.79 4.58
CA ALA A 320 9.79 34.90 5.73
C ALA A 320 9.60 35.71 7.02
N GLY A 321 8.81 35.20 7.97
CA GLY A 321 8.56 35.89 9.23
C GLY A 321 7.37 35.36 10.00
N SER A 322 7.02 36.06 11.08
CA SER A 322 5.83 35.77 11.88
C SER A 322 4.59 36.39 11.24
N TYR A 323 3.53 35.60 11.14
CA TYR A 323 2.23 36.01 10.63
C TYR A 323 1.13 35.61 11.60
N THR A 324 -0.03 36.21 11.45
CA THR A 324 -1.29 35.75 12.06
C THR A 324 -2.25 35.39 10.94
N VAL A 325 -2.66 34.13 10.89
CA VAL A 325 -3.74 33.67 10.02
C VAL A 325 -5.05 33.86 10.75
N GLN A 326 -6.02 34.49 10.10
CA GLN A 326 -7.31 34.82 10.63
C GLN A 326 -8.38 34.13 9.78
N LEU A 327 -9.07 33.16 10.36
CA LEU A 327 -10.16 32.44 9.72
C LEU A 327 -11.48 33.09 10.12
N ARG A 328 -12.24 33.54 9.12
CA ARG A 328 -13.60 34.06 9.29
C ARG A 328 -14.57 32.88 9.27
N VAL A 329 -15.15 32.55 10.41
CA VAL A 329 -15.91 31.29 10.61
C VAL A 329 -17.27 31.55 11.28
N ALA A 330 -18.23 30.68 11.03
CA ALA A 330 -19.57 30.72 11.64
C ALA A 330 -19.98 29.32 12.10
N SER A 331 -20.58 29.19 13.28
CA SER A 331 -21.08 27.91 13.79
C SER A 331 -22.26 28.15 14.74
N PRO A 332 -23.44 27.51 14.51
CA PRO A 332 -24.57 27.67 15.42
C PRO A 332 -24.27 27.28 16.86
N SER A 333 -23.52 26.19 17.06
CA SER A 333 -23.32 25.56 18.37
C SER A 333 -21.86 25.43 18.79
N GLY A 334 -20.90 25.79 17.94
CA GLY A 334 -19.48 25.53 18.16
C GLY A 334 -19.16 24.05 18.06
N GLY A 335 -17.98 23.65 18.57
CA GLY A 335 -17.56 22.24 18.60
C GLY A 335 -16.96 21.71 17.30
N GLY A 336 -16.95 22.54 16.25
CA GLY A 336 -16.21 22.28 15.03
C GLY A 336 -14.69 22.46 15.21
N SER A 337 -13.91 21.80 14.37
CA SER A 337 -12.45 21.86 14.38
C SER A 337 -11.87 21.59 12.98
N LEU A 338 -10.75 22.22 12.69
CA LEU A 338 -9.96 22.01 11.48
C LEU A 338 -8.47 22.09 11.76
N HIS A 339 -7.67 21.54 10.86
CA HIS A 339 -6.24 21.82 10.76
C HIS A 339 -5.94 22.82 9.64
N LEU A 340 -5.13 23.84 9.99
CA LEU A 340 -4.56 24.81 9.06
C LEU A 340 -3.13 24.40 8.70
N GLY A 341 -2.90 24.17 7.41
CA GLY A 341 -1.62 23.74 6.86
C GLY A 341 -0.92 24.78 5.99
N PHE A 342 0.41 24.84 6.07
CA PHE A 342 1.28 25.41 5.02
C PHE A 342 2.42 24.44 4.71
N ASN A 343 2.60 24.09 3.44
CA ASN A 343 3.54 23.06 3.02
C ASN A 343 5.03 23.48 3.13
N THR A 344 5.89 22.62 2.57
CA THR A 344 7.36 22.48 2.63
C THR A 344 8.26 23.69 2.96
N ALA A 345 7.88 24.94 2.71
CA ALA A 345 8.71 26.10 3.09
C ALA A 345 8.36 26.69 4.48
N SER A 346 7.16 26.43 5.01
CA SER A 346 6.73 26.89 6.35
C SER A 346 6.45 25.77 7.34
N ASN A 347 6.08 24.57 6.86
CA ASN A 347 5.79 23.36 7.68
C ASN A 347 4.84 23.61 8.86
N VAL A 348 3.72 24.29 8.60
CA VAL A 348 2.67 24.59 9.59
C VAL A 348 1.57 23.53 9.47
N TRP A 349 1.08 23.00 10.59
CA TRP A 349 -0.12 22.16 10.69
C TRP A 349 -0.76 22.35 12.06
N MET A 350 -1.63 23.36 12.18
CA MET A 350 -2.17 23.82 13.46
C MET A 350 -3.64 23.45 13.59
N ALA A 351 -4.00 22.76 14.67
CA ALA A 351 -5.40 22.55 15.05
C ALA A 351 -6.05 23.89 15.42
N VAL A 352 -7.27 24.11 14.93
CA VAL A 352 -8.06 25.31 15.14
C VAL A 352 -9.45 24.91 15.60
N ALA A 353 -9.80 25.29 16.82
CA ALA A 353 -11.14 25.09 17.36
C ALA A 353 -12.09 26.20 16.90
N ILE A 354 -13.30 25.82 16.50
CA ILE A 354 -14.32 26.75 16.00
C ILE A 354 -15.33 27.05 17.11
N PRO A 355 -15.42 28.31 17.58
CA PRO A 355 -16.34 28.69 18.65
C PRO A 355 -17.79 28.79 18.15
N ALA A 356 -18.74 28.72 19.08
CA ALA A 356 -20.13 29.02 18.79
C ALA A 356 -20.32 30.51 18.47
N THR A 357 -21.01 30.79 17.37
CA THR A 357 -21.39 32.14 16.93
C THR A 357 -22.90 32.36 16.91
N GLY A 358 -23.68 31.30 17.15
CA GLY A 358 -25.15 31.37 17.26
C GLY A 358 -25.90 31.35 15.92
N GLY A 359 -25.23 31.10 14.80
CA GLY A 359 -25.89 30.87 13.51
C GLY A 359 -24.90 30.52 12.39
N TRP A 360 -25.40 29.90 11.31
CA TRP A 360 -24.62 29.50 10.14
C TRP A 360 -24.01 30.68 9.36
N GLN A 361 -24.61 31.86 9.51
CA GLN A 361 -24.19 33.10 8.85
C GLN A 361 -23.86 34.20 9.88
N ASN A 362 -23.68 33.83 11.16
CA ASN A 362 -23.18 34.72 12.21
C ASN A 362 -21.67 34.50 12.31
N TRP A 363 -20.88 35.48 11.88
CA TRP A 363 -19.46 35.28 11.66
C TRP A 363 -18.61 35.82 12.82
N THR A 364 -17.59 35.07 13.24
CA THR A 364 -16.48 35.54 14.10
C THR A 364 -15.12 35.29 13.43
N THR A 365 -14.03 35.77 14.02
CA THR A 365 -12.67 35.57 13.49
C THR A 365 -11.82 34.82 14.51
N VAL A 366 -11.26 33.68 14.09
CA VAL A 366 -10.29 32.90 14.88
C VAL A 366 -8.89 33.22 14.38
N SER A 367 -7.99 33.62 15.29
CA SER A 367 -6.61 34.01 14.97
C SER A 367 -5.61 32.92 15.38
N VAL A 368 -4.72 32.56 14.46
CA VAL A 368 -3.70 31.53 14.61
C VAL A 368 -2.33 32.14 14.30
N PRO A 369 -1.44 32.30 15.29
CA PRO A 369 -0.07 32.74 15.01
C PRO A 369 0.69 31.64 14.29
N VAL A 370 1.40 31.99 13.22
CA VAL A 370 2.20 31.06 12.40
C VAL A 370 3.53 31.68 12.01
N ALA A 371 4.56 30.87 11.83
CA ALA A 371 5.82 31.28 11.21
C ALA A 371 5.82 30.79 9.76
N LEU A 372 5.96 31.70 8.79
CA LEU A 372 5.96 31.36 7.37
C LEU A 372 7.32 31.62 6.74
N GLY A 373 7.79 30.70 5.91
CA GLY A 373 8.89 30.92 4.97
C GLY A 373 8.45 31.77 3.78
N ALA A 374 9.40 32.39 3.06
CA ALA A 374 9.09 33.14 1.83
C ALA A 374 8.83 32.19 0.64
N GLY A 375 8.11 32.69 -0.37
CA GLY A 375 7.90 32.02 -1.65
C GLY A 375 6.57 31.29 -1.79
N ARG A 376 6.42 30.62 -2.93
CA ARG A 376 5.20 29.91 -3.33
C ARG A 376 5.01 28.65 -2.49
N GLN A 377 3.81 28.48 -1.92
CA GLN A 377 3.46 27.40 -1.00
C GLN A 377 2.02 26.95 -1.23
N GLN A 378 1.69 25.74 -0.78
CA GLN A 378 0.32 25.26 -0.65
C GLN A 378 -0.15 25.52 0.78
N MET A 379 -1.29 26.19 0.93
CA MET A 379 -2.03 26.30 2.18
C MET A 379 -3.22 25.33 2.12
N THR A 380 -3.50 24.63 3.21
CA THR A 380 -4.57 23.63 3.29
C THR A 380 -5.48 23.93 4.48
N LEU A 381 -6.79 23.81 4.29
CA LEU A 381 -7.74 23.65 5.39
C LEU A 381 -8.23 22.21 5.35
N SER A 382 -7.99 21.44 6.41
CA SER A 382 -8.50 20.07 6.56
C SER A 382 -9.50 20.05 7.71
N PHE A 383 -10.71 19.60 7.45
CA PHE A 383 -11.82 19.69 8.38
C PHE A 383 -11.90 18.42 9.22
N ASP A 384 -11.63 18.53 10.53
CA ASP A 384 -11.59 17.37 11.42
C ASP A 384 -12.98 16.99 11.93
N SER A 385 -13.89 17.96 11.97
CA SER A 385 -15.28 17.77 12.38
C SER A 385 -16.22 18.69 11.60
N ALA A 386 -17.51 18.33 11.59
CA ALA A 386 -18.56 19.12 10.94
C ALA A 386 -19.02 20.31 11.81
N GLY A 387 -19.99 21.07 11.31
CA GLY A 387 -20.79 21.99 12.14
C GLY A 387 -20.37 23.46 12.12
N PHE A 388 -19.66 23.88 11.07
CA PHE A 388 -19.30 25.28 10.86
C PHE A 388 -19.16 25.62 9.37
N ASN A 389 -19.14 26.92 9.06
CA ASN A 389 -18.81 27.46 7.75
C ASN A 389 -17.52 28.29 7.80
N VAL A 390 -16.84 28.42 6.66
CA VAL A 390 -15.62 29.24 6.50
C VAL A 390 -15.82 30.25 5.37
N GLY A 391 -15.74 31.54 5.66
CA GLY A 391 -15.97 32.61 4.69
C GLY A 391 -14.68 33.14 4.04
N SER A 392 -13.67 33.45 4.84
CA SER A 392 -12.39 33.98 4.33
C SER A 392 -11.20 33.68 5.24
N ILE A 393 -10.01 33.81 4.66
CA ILE A 393 -8.71 33.54 5.27
C ILE A 393 -7.86 34.79 5.07
N SER A 394 -7.55 35.52 6.14
CA SER A 394 -6.64 36.66 6.10
C SER A 394 -5.31 36.29 6.73
N VAL A 395 -4.20 36.53 6.04
CA VAL A 395 -2.87 36.27 6.57
C VAL A 395 -2.12 37.59 6.66
N ASN A 396 -1.88 38.05 7.89
CA ASN A 396 -1.30 39.35 8.18
C ASN A 396 0.10 39.19 8.79
N ALA A 397 1.07 40.02 8.37
CA ALA A 397 2.37 40.04 9.04
C ALA A 397 2.17 40.46 10.52
N ALA A 398 2.81 39.75 11.44
CA ALA A 398 2.75 40.12 12.85
C ALA A 398 3.45 41.47 13.05
N SER A 399 2.81 42.41 13.74
CA SER A 399 3.49 43.62 14.20
C SER A 399 4.67 43.21 15.07
N SER A 400 5.85 43.78 14.81
CA SER A 400 7.11 43.39 15.47
C SER A 400 7.00 43.51 17.00
N VAL A 401 6.81 42.38 17.66
CA VAL A 401 7.10 42.19 19.07
C VAL A 401 8.11 41.06 19.14
N THR A 402 9.24 41.34 19.78
CA THR A 402 10.38 40.45 19.95
C THR A 402 9.91 39.05 20.39
N PRO A 403 10.30 37.95 19.70
CA PRO A 403 9.78 36.63 20.05
C PRO A 403 10.26 36.21 21.45
N PRO A 404 9.39 35.62 22.29
CA PRO A 404 9.85 34.83 23.41
C PRO A 404 10.66 33.64 22.87
N SER A 405 11.76 33.26 23.52
CA SER A 405 12.54 32.09 23.12
C SER A 405 11.73 30.80 23.30
N THR A 406 11.14 30.30 22.22
CA THR A 406 10.58 28.95 22.17
C THR A 406 11.64 28.00 21.60
N GLY A 407 11.72 26.79 22.16
CA GLY A 407 12.81 25.83 21.96
C GLY A 407 13.08 25.43 20.50
N THR A 408 14.14 24.64 20.29
CA THR A 408 14.49 24.12 18.96
C THR A 408 13.48 23.07 18.48
N LEU A 409 13.11 23.12 17.19
CA LEU A 409 12.30 22.08 16.55
C LEU A 409 12.97 20.69 16.64
N PRO A 410 12.19 19.59 16.58
CA PRO A 410 12.74 18.24 16.51
C PRO A 410 13.66 18.05 15.30
N SER A 411 14.65 17.15 15.38
CA SER A 411 15.47 16.82 14.22
C SER A 411 14.66 16.07 13.15
N VAL A 412 15.10 16.10 11.89
CA VAL A 412 14.45 15.34 10.81
C VAL A 412 14.38 13.85 11.20
N PRO A 413 13.19 13.21 11.15
CA PRO A 413 13.04 11.80 11.38
C PRO A 413 13.96 10.96 10.48
N THR A 414 14.69 10.02 11.05
CA THR A 414 15.51 9.02 10.34
C THR A 414 15.03 7.61 10.65
N THR A 415 15.30 6.64 9.78
CA THR A 415 14.98 5.23 10.01
C THR A 415 16.21 4.36 9.78
N SER A 416 16.31 3.26 10.51
CA SER A 416 17.26 2.18 10.26
C SER A 416 16.75 1.18 9.22
N ALA A 417 15.46 1.19 8.89
CA ALA A 417 14.89 0.34 7.86
C ALA A 417 15.44 0.74 6.48
N THR A 418 15.77 -0.26 5.66
CA THR A 418 16.25 0.02 4.29
C THR A 418 15.09 0.58 3.45
N ASN A 419 15.22 1.82 2.98
CA ASN A 419 14.24 2.41 2.07
C ASN A 419 14.19 1.59 0.77
N GLY A 420 13.00 1.15 0.38
CA GLY A 420 12.78 0.27 -0.76
C GLY A 420 13.04 -1.21 -0.48
N ALA A 421 13.09 -1.63 0.79
CA ALA A 421 13.20 -3.04 1.16
C ALA A 421 12.12 -3.90 0.46
N VAL A 422 12.47 -5.13 0.10
CA VAL A 422 11.55 -6.11 -0.52
C VAL A 422 11.53 -7.38 0.32
N GLY A 423 10.42 -8.12 0.29
CA GLY A 423 10.27 -9.33 1.08
C GLY A 423 10.09 -9.05 2.57
N VAL A 424 9.55 -7.87 2.90
CA VAL A 424 9.19 -7.48 4.26
C VAL A 424 7.93 -8.25 4.67
N THR A 425 7.81 -8.68 5.92
CA THR A 425 6.59 -9.36 6.42
C THR A 425 5.32 -8.51 6.18
N VAL A 426 4.15 -9.16 6.11
CA VAL A 426 2.84 -8.49 6.09
C VAL A 426 2.40 -7.91 7.44
N ALA A 427 3.21 -8.08 8.48
CA ALA A 427 3.04 -7.39 9.76
C ALA A 427 4.33 -6.68 10.22
N PRO A 428 4.89 -5.74 9.43
CA PRO A 428 6.18 -5.13 9.74
C PRO A 428 6.05 -4.00 10.75
N THR A 429 7.09 -3.82 11.54
CA THR A 429 7.18 -2.64 12.40
C THR A 429 8.08 -1.58 11.79
N LEU A 430 7.53 -0.38 11.67
CA LEU A 430 8.19 0.81 11.18
C LEU A 430 8.82 1.51 12.37
N SER A 431 10.12 1.84 12.34
CA SER A 431 10.78 2.54 13.45
C SER A 431 11.62 3.70 12.97
N TRP A 432 11.68 4.76 13.77
CA TRP A 432 12.36 6.00 13.46
C TRP A 432 13.12 6.58 14.65
N GLN A 433 13.86 7.68 14.44
CA GLN A 433 14.52 8.48 15.46
C GLN A 433 14.37 9.96 15.13
N SER A 434 14.19 10.80 16.14
CA SER A 434 14.19 12.27 16.02
C SER A 434 14.56 12.91 17.36
N THR A 435 15.69 13.60 17.42
CA THR A 435 16.16 14.29 18.62
C THR A 435 15.28 15.50 18.91
N GLY A 436 14.82 15.64 20.16
CA GLY A 436 14.00 16.77 20.59
C GLY A 436 12.50 16.63 20.28
N ALA A 437 12.06 15.51 19.70
CA ALA A 437 10.64 15.18 19.56
C ALA A 437 10.06 14.68 20.89
N THR A 438 8.81 15.04 21.18
CA THR A 438 8.01 14.50 22.29
C THR A 438 6.83 13.64 21.82
N SER A 439 6.46 13.71 20.54
CA SER A 439 5.42 12.90 19.91
C SER A 439 5.61 12.83 18.39
N PHE A 440 4.86 11.97 17.71
CA PHE A 440 4.97 11.71 16.28
C PHE A 440 3.60 11.51 15.63
N ASP A 441 3.46 11.94 14.38
CA ASP A 441 2.40 11.44 13.49
C ASP A 441 3.01 10.52 12.44
N LEU A 442 2.27 9.48 12.04
CA LEU A 442 2.68 8.53 11.01
C LEU A 442 1.68 8.53 9.86
N ARG A 443 2.19 8.77 8.66
CA ARG A 443 1.48 8.46 7.42
C ARG A 443 1.86 7.07 6.96
N PHE A 444 0.91 6.20 6.64
CA PHE A 444 1.20 4.84 6.19
C PHE A 444 0.13 4.26 5.26
N SER A 445 0.46 3.95 4.01
CA SER A 445 -0.49 3.29 3.08
C SER A 445 0.20 2.68 1.86
N ALA A 446 -0.54 1.94 1.03
CA ALA A 446 -0.06 1.48 -0.29
C ALA A 446 0.07 2.62 -1.33
N SER A 447 -0.48 3.80 -1.04
CA SER A 447 -0.39 5.01 -1.88
C SER A 447 0.86 5.84 -1.57
N ASN A 448 1.37 6.56 -2.57
CA ASN A 448 2.46 7.52 -2.43
C ASN A 448 2.02 8.90 -2.96
N PRO A 449 1.91 9.95 -2.13
CA PRO A 449 2.23 9.96 -0.70
C PRO A 449 1.26 9.12 0.14
N PRO A 450 1.70 8.60 1.29
CA PRO A 450 0.84 7.81 2.15
C PRO A 450 -0.31 8.64 2.72
N ALA A 451 -1.54 8.16 2.55
CA ALA A 451 -2.77 8.90 2.88
C ALA A 451 -3.35 8.56 4.26
N ALA A 452 -3.19 7.33 4.74
CA ALA A 452 -3.70 6.95 6.06
C ALA A 452 -2.82 7.60 7.14
N PHE A 453 -3.46 8.12 8.18
CA PHE A 453 -2.84 8.98 9.18
C PHE A 453 -3.07 8.45 10.59
N ILE A 454 -2.01 8.38 11.38
CA ILE A 454 -2.02 7.95 12.78
C ILE A 454 -1.38 9.06 13.59
N ASN A 455 -2.10 9.56 14.60
CA ASN A 455 -1.73 10.74 15.36
C ASN A 455 -1.11 10.44 16.72
N ASP A 456 -0.31 11.38 17.21
CA ASP A 456 0.10 11.49 18.61
C ASP A 456 0.78 10.23 19.18
N LEU A 457 1.53 9.53 18.32
CA LEU A 457 2.37 8.42 18.71
C LEU A 457 3.47 8.93 19.64
N THR A 458 3.53 8.40 20.85
CA THR A 458 4.65 8.59 21.77
C THR A 458 5.79 7.58 21.52
N PRO A 459 5.54 6.33 21.05
CA PRO A 459 6.62 5.44 20.67
C PRO A 459 7.35 5.92 19.40
N VAL A 460 8.62 5.57 19.27
CA VAL A 460 9.43 5.79 18.06
C VAL A 460 9.27 4.67 17.02
N TYR A 461 8.16 3.94 17.08
CA TYR A 461 7.84 2.84 16.20
C TYR A 461 6.33 2.65 16.04
N TYR A 462 5.93 1.89 15.02
CA TYR A 462 4.55 1.52 14.73
C TYR A 462 4.50 0.10 14.16
N GLU A 463 3.74 -0.78 14.81
CA GLU A 463 3.54 -2.18 14.40
C GLU A 463 2.38 -2.25 13.40
N ALA A 464 2.70 -2.37 12.10
CA ALA A 464 1.68 -2.59 11.08
C ALA A 464 1.26 -4.05 11.09
N SER A 465 -0.02 -4.32 10.84
CA SER A 465 -0.57 -5.67 10.71
C SER A 465 -1.61 -5.71 9.59
N GLY A 466 -1.94 -6.91 9.10
CA GLY A 466 -2.96 -7.11 8.08
C GLY A 466 -2.63 -6.54 6.71
N LEU A 467 -1.33 -6.37 6.39
CA LEU A 467 -0.92 -5.87 5.09
C LEU A 467 -1.16 -6.92 4.00
N SER A 468 -1.44 -6.45 2.79
CA SER A 468 -1.55 -7.33 1.63
C SER A 468 -0.17 -7.80 1.22
N SER A 469 -0.03 -9.07 0.86
CA SER A 469 1.20 -9.65 0.31
C SER A 469 1.56 -9.02 -1.05
N GLY A 470 2.86 -8.96 -1.37
CA GLY A 470 3.39 -8.47 -2.65
C GLY A 470 3.14 -7.01 -2.93
N THR A 471 2.72 -6.27 -1.90
CA THR A 471 2.21 -4.91 -2.02
C THR A 471 3.26 -3.94 -1.52
N LYS A 472 3.50 -2.88 -2.29
CA LYS A 472 4.40 -1.81 -1.88
C LYS A 472 3.66 -0.83 -0.98
N TYR A 473 4.23 -0.56 0.18
CA TYR A 473 3.75 0.42 1.14
C TYR A 473 4.73 1.57 1.27
N TYR A 474 4.19 2.75 1.55
CA TYR A 474 4.89 3.99 1.78
C TYR A 474 4.57 4.49 3.18
N TRP A 475 5.55 5.10 3.84
CA TRP A 475 5.36 5.67 5.16
C TRP A 475 6.20 6.91 5.41
N GLN A 476 5.72 7.80 6.28
CA GLN A 476 6.38 9.06 6.62
C GLN A 476 6.09 9.43 8.06
N VAL A 477 7.09 9.89 8.79
CA VAL A 477 6.97 10.32 10.18
C VAL A 477 7.05 11.84 10.27
N ILE A 478 6.19 12.45 11.08
CA ILE A 478 6.24 13.85 11.48
C ILE A 478 6.59 13.90 12.96
N ALA A 479 7.77 14.39 13.32
CA ALA A 479 8.18 14.57 14.71
C ALA A 479 7.62 15.88 15.27
N LYS A 480 7.13 15.90 16.51
CA LYS A 480 6.48 17.05 17.14
C LYS A 480 7.04 17.32 18.53
N ASN A 481 7.15 18.61 18.89
CA ASN A 481 7.36 19.06 20.26
C ASN A 481 6.64 20.41 20.51
N ALA A 482 6.81 21.01 21.70
CA ALA A 482 6.19 22.29 22.04
C ALA A 482 6.63 23.47 21.16
N ALA A 483 7.74 23.35 20.42
CA ALA A 483 8.20 24.35 19.47
C ALA A 483 7.65 24.17 18.05
N GLY A 484 7.04 23.02 17.74
CA GLY A 484 6.44 22.71 16.43
C GLY A 484 6.78 21.31 15.94
N SER A 485 6.69 21.10 14.62
CA SER A 485 6.92 19.80 14.00
C SER A 485 8.01 19.82 12.93
N THR A 486 8.61 18.65 12.67
CA THR A 486 9.60 18.40 11.62
C THR A 486 9.22 17.15 10.85
N THR A 487 8.95 17.31 9.55
CA THR A 487 8.52 16.23 8.66
C THR A 487 9.72 15.44 8.10
N GLY A 488 9.67 14.11 8.21
CA GLY A 488 10.66 13.19 7.65
C GLY A 488 10.46 12.88 6.16
N PRO A 489 11.43 12.20 5.52
CA PRO A 489 11.27 11.72 4.14
C PRO A 489 10.20 10.60 4.05
N ILE A 490 9.69 10.35 2.84
CA ILE A 490 8.84 9.19 2.58
C ILE A 490 9.74 7.98 2.34
N TRP A 491 9.56 6.95 3.15
CA TRP A 491 10.18 5.64 2.99
C TRP A 491 9.20 4.66 2.36
N SER A 492 9.71 3.57 1.80
CA SER A 492 8.87 2.49 1.27
C SER A 492 9.44 1.12 1.57
N PHE A 493 8.58 0.11 1.53
CA PHE A 493 8.95 -1.30 1.49
C PHE A 493 7.91 -2.08 0.67
N THR A 494 8.27 -3.29 0.23
CA THR A 494 7.36 -4.21 -0.44
C THR A 494 7.19 -5.43 0.43
N THR A 495 5.94 -5.71 0.81
CA THR A 495 5.61 -6.92 1.55
C THR A 495 5.92 -8.14 0.70
N GLU A 496 6.23 -9.24 1.35
CA GLU A 496 6.41 -10.53 0.72
C GLU A 496 5.17 -10.96 -0.09
N GLY A 497 5.38 -11.61 -1.25
CA GLY A 497 4.33 -12.32 -1.97
C GLY A 497 3.70 -11.63 -3.19
N ALA A 498 4.47 -11.45 -4.27
CA ALA A 498 4.04 -12.13 -5.48
C ALA A 498 4.33 -13.61 -5.23
N THR A 499 3.32 -14.47 -5.32
CA THR A 499 3.39 -15.93 -5.13
C THR A 499 4.80 -16.44 -4.86
N LEU A 500 5.14 -16.75 -3.58
CA LEU A 500 6.22 -17.71 -3.39
C LEU A 500 5.83 -18.91 -4.26
N PRO A 501 6.77 -19.47 -5.06
CA PRO A 501 6.48 -20.66 -5.84
C PRO A 501 5.71 -21.63 -4.93
N PRO A 502 4.66 -22.32 -5.42
CA PRO A 502 4.10 -23.42 -4.66
C PRO A 502 5.28 -24.22 -4.16
N LEU A 503 5.32 -24.49 -2.85
CA LEU A 503 6.39 -25.24 -2.22
C LEU A 503 6.75 -26.37 -3.19
N PRO A 504 8.00 -26.45 -3.68
CA PRO A 504 8.35 -27.55 -4.56
C PRO A 504 7.82 -28.81 -3.87
N PRO A 505 7.09 -29.68 -4.57
CA PRO A 505 6.63 -30.92 -3.98
C PRO A 505 7.84 -31.52 -3.26
N PRO A 506 7.67 -31.98 -2.00
CA PRO A 506 8.81 -32.43 -1.19
C PRO A 506 9.69 -33.26 -2.11
N PRO A 507 10.99 -32.91 -2.25
CA PRO A 507 11.84 -33.49 -3.27
C PRO A 507 11.63 -35.01 -3.23
N PRO A 508 11.39 -35.66 -4.38
CA PRO A 508 11.13 -37.10 -4.38
C PRO A 508 12.25 -37.74 -3.58
N PRO A 509 11.94 -38.61 -2.60
CA PRO A 509 12.96 -39.19 -1.74
C PRO A 509 14.07 -39.71 -2.66
N PRO A 510 15.35 -39.39 -2.39
CA PRO A 510 16.45 -39.89 -3.21
C PRO A 510 16.25 -41.37 -3.42
N SER A 511 16.08 -41.77 -4.68
CA SER A 511 15.53 -43.07 -5.07
C SER A 511 16.40 -44.27 -4.64
N THR A 512 17.56 -44.01 -4.02
CA THR A 512 18.55 -45.00 -3.58
C THR A 512 19.36 -44.60 -2.33
N GLY A 513 18.88 -43.70 -1.47
CA GLY A 513 19.60 -43.28 -0.24
C GLY A 513 19.22 -44.08 1.02
N SER A 514 20.20 -44.46 1.85
CA SER A 514 19.91 -44.93 3.22
C SER A 514 19.38 -43.75 4.05
N PHE A 515 18.42 -43.99 4.94
CA PHE A 515 17.83 -42.96 5.79
C PHE A 515 17.58 -43.50 7.20
N THR A 516 17.35 -42.59 8.15
CA THR A 516 16.92 -42.92 9.51
C THR A 516 15.78 -41.98 9.90
N ASP A 517 14.67 -42.54 10.37
CA ASP A 517 13.53 -41.76 10.85
C ASP A 517 13.67 -41.51 12.36
N ILE A 518 13.38 -40.28 12.79
CA ILE A 518 13.39 -39.84 14.19
C ILE A 518 12.13 -39.04 14.50
N VAL A 519 11.82 -38.91 15.78
CA VAL A 519 10.80 -38.01 16.30
C VAL A 519 11.47 -36.96 17.17
N VAL A 520 11.07 -35.71 16.96
CA VAL A 520 11.53 -34.56 17.74
C VAL A 520 10.33 -33.86 18.36
N ALA A 521 10.55 -33.20 19.50
CA ALA A 521 9.55 -32.37 20.16
C ALA A 521 10.13 -31.03 20.56
N ASP A 522 9.30 -30.01 20.49
CA ASP A 522 9.55 -28.63 20.90
C ASP A 522 8.47 -28.24 21.90
N TRP A 523 8.82 -27.52 22.97
CA TRP A 523 7.83 -27.13 23.98
C TRP A 523 8.32 -25.99 24.88
N ASN A 524 7.66 -24.83 24.78
CA ASN A 524 7.65 -23.85 25.86
C ASN A 524 6.91 -24.43 27.07
N ILE A 525 7.55 -24.47 28.23
CA ILE A 525 7.02 -25.14 29.43
C ILE A 525 6.44 -24.18 30.47
N GLN A 526 6.18 -22.93 30.11
CA GLN A 526 5.83 -21.89 31.07
C GLN A 526 4.47 -22.13 31.75
N VAL A 527 4.44 -21.85 33.06
CA VAL A 527 3.24 -21.63 33.91
C VAL A 527 3.57 -20.83 35.18
N ASN A 528 4.76 -20.21 35.26
CA ASN A 528 5.32 -19.60 36.47
C ASN A 528 5.50 -20.60 37.64
N ASP A 529 5.83 -21.87 37.37
CA ASP A 529 6.15 -22.90 38.36
C ASP A 529 7.58 -23.41 38.16
N SER A 530 8.52 -22.84 38.91
CA SER A 530 9.95 -23.21 38.87
C SER A 530 10.31 -24.37 39.80
N SER A 531 9.33 -25.21 40.18
CA SER A 531 9.59 -26.36 41.05
C SER A 531 10.14 -27.58 40.30
N VAL A 532 10.95 -28.39 40.98
CA VAL A 532 11.39 -29.69 40.44
C VAL A 532 10.22 -30.62 40.11
N ALA A 533 9.10 -30.50 40.83
CA ALA A 533 7.90 -31.26 40.55
C ALA A 533 7.30 -30.89 39.19
N HIS A 534 7.29 -29.61 38.83
CA HIS A 534 6.91 -29.17 37.50
C HIS A 534 7.86 -29.69 36.43
N ALA A 535 9.18 -29.52 36.63
CA ALA A 535 10.20 -30.05 35.72
C ALA A 535 10.01 -31.55 35.45
N GLN A 536 9.69 -32.34 36.47
CA GLN A 536 9.42 -33.78 36.32
C GLN A 536 8.12 -34.07 35.54
N ARG A 537 7.04 -33.33 35.80
CA ARG A 537 5.76 -33.48 35.07
C ARG A 537 5.91 -33.18 33.59
N VAL A 538 6.68 -32.15 33.22
CA VAL A 538 7.01 -31.81 31.83
C VAL A 538 7.66 -33.01 31.14
N ILE A 539 8.70 -33.59 31.74
CA ILE A 539 9.39 -34.75 31.16
C ILE A 539 8.47 -35.96 31.05
N GLU A 540 7.66 -36.22 32.08
CA GLU A 540 6.68 -37.31 32.04
C GLU A 540 5.66 -37.13 30.90
N ALA A 541 5.16 -35.91 30.71
CA ALA A 541 4.22 -35.59 29.64
C ALA A 541 4.84 -35.77 28.25
N LEU A 542 6.07 -35.26 28.02
CA LEU A 542 6.80 -35.47 26.76
C LEU A 542 7.08 -36.95 26.48
N MET A 543 7.43 -37.73 27.50
CA MET A 543 7.70 -39.16 27.36
C MET A 543 6.45 -40.03 27.29
N ALA A 544 5.28 -39.46 27.61
CA ALA A 544 3.98 -40.11 27.39
C ALA A 544 3.49 -39.95 25.94
N LEU A 545 4.06 -39.02 25.16
CA LEU A 545 3.76 -38.88 23.74
C LEU A 545 4.12 -40.16 22.96
N SER A 546 3.32 -40.45 21.94
CA SER A 546 3.51 -41.61 21.08
C SER A 546 3.46 -41.20 19.60
N PRO A 547 4.54 -41.43 18.82
CA PRO A 547 5.81 -42.02 19.25
C PRO A 547 6.61 -41.09 20.18
N ARG A 548 7.53 -41.65 21.00
CA ARG A 548 8.33 -40.84 21.92
C ARG A 548 9.39 -40.01 21.17
N PRO A 549 9.58 -38.73 21.51
CA PRO A 549 10.65 -37.93 20.91
C PRO A 549 12.02 -38.39 21.40
N GLN A 550 13.00 -38.40 20.50
CA GLN A 550 14.40 -38.72 20.77
C GLN A 550 15.26 -37.47 20.96
N ILE A 551 14.80 -36.32 20.45
CA ILE A 551 15.39 -35.01 20.63
C ILE A 551 14.29 -34.06 21.10
N ILE A 552 14.59 -33.26 22.12
CA ILE A 552 13.67 -32.31 22.73
C ILE A 552 14.32 -30.93 22.71
N VAL A 553 13.62 -29.93 22.21
CA VAL A 553 13.92 -28.51 22.44
C VAL A 553 12.90 -28.00 23.46
N MET A 554 13.37 -27.24 24.44
CA MET A 554 12.56 -26.78 25.57
C MET A 554 12.88 -25.33 25.91
N GLU A 555 11.85 -24.50 25.96
CA GLU A 555 11.88 -23.07 26.22
C GLU A 555 11.29 -22.76 27.60
N GLU A 556 11.68 -21.63 28.17
CA GLU A 556 11.32 -21.24 29.55
C GLU A 556 11.74 -22.29 30.60
N ALA A 557 12.79 -23.05 30.27
CA ALA A 557 13.39 -24.02 31.18
C ALA A 557 14.33 -23.33 32.17
N TYR A 558 14.48 -23.89 33.37
CA TYR A 558 15.37 -23.34 34.39
C TYR A 558 16.72 -24.07 34.43
N ALA A 559 17.81 -23.32 34.37
CA ALA A 559 19.19 -23.82 34.34
C ALA A 559 19.54 -24.65 35.57
N PHE A 560 19.04 -24.27 36.75
CA PHE A 560 19.25 -25.02 37.99
C PHE A 560 18.55 -26.39 38.00
N HIS A 561 17.59 -26.63 37.09
CA HIS A 561 16.94 -27.92 36.87
C HIS A 561 17.57 -28.75 35.74
N TYR A 562 18.65 -28.29 35.11
CA TYR A 562 19.30 -29.01 34.00
C TYR A 562 19.58 -30.49 34.32
N THR A 563 20.13 -30.77 35.50
CA THR A 563 20.39 -32.13 35.96
C THR A 563 19.12 -32.91 36.29
N ASP A 564 18.08 -32.25 36.81
CA ASP A 564 16.79 -32.88 37.09
C ASP A 564 16.09 -33.34 35.81
N TYR A 565 16.12 -32.53 34.75
CA TYR A 565 15.59 -32.90 33.43
C TYR A 565 16.30 -34.16 32.88
N LEU A 566 17.64 -34.16 32.86
CA LEU A 566 18.42 -35.31 32.39
C LEU A 566 18.20 -36.57 33.22
N ASN A 567 18.18 -36.45 34.55
CA ASN A 567 17.93 -37.57 35.45
C ASN A 567 16.52 -38.13 35.24
N ARG A 568 15.51 -37.27 35.07
CA ARG A 568 14.15 -37.73 34.82
C ARG A 568 14.00 -38.38 33.46
N LEU A 569 14.61 -37.81 32.41
CA LEU A 569 14.64 -38.40 31.08
C LEU A 569 15.27 -39.80 31.13
N ALA A 570 16.42 -39.94 31.77
CA ALA A 570 17.10 -41.23 31.93
C ALA A 570 16.26 -42.24 32.73
N ALA A 571 15.62 -41.80 33.81
CA ALA A 571 14.76 -42.66 34.64
C ALA A 571 13.51 -43.15 33.89
N VAL A 572 12.86 -42.30 33.10
CA VAL A 572 11.63 -42.64 32.37
C VAL A 572 11.92 -43.48 31.12
N THR A 573 13.07 -43.27 30.48
CA THR A 573 13.41 -43.94 29.21
C THR A 573 14.33 -45.14 29.36
N GLY A 574 15.09 -45.24 30.45
CA GLY A 574 16.19 -46.20 30.59
C GLY A 574 17.36 -45.93 29.65
N GLN A 575 17.46 -44.73 29.05
CA GLN A 575 18.49 -44.34 28.10
C GLN A 575 19.38 -43.25 28.68
N THR A 576 20.62 -43.14 28.20
CA THR A 576 21.45 -41.98 28.50
C THR A 576 21.00 -40.79 27.67
N TRP A 577 20.73 -39.67 28.33
CA TRP A 577 20.45 -38.39 27.68
C TRP A 577 21.61 -37.43 27.87
N GLN A 578 21.84 -36.61 26.85
CA GLN A 578 22.82 -35.53 26.88
C GLN A 578 22.16 -34.27 26.35
N GLY A 579 22.69 -33.10 26.70
CA GLY A 579 22.10 -31.85 26.24
C GLY A 579 23.03 -30.67 26.28
N VAL A 580 22.44 -29.52 25.97
CA VAL A 580 23.03 -28.19 26.07
C VAL A 580 21.96 -27.25 26.61
N PHE A 581 22.40 -26.22 27.33
CA PHE A 581 21.52 -25.19 27.89
C PHE A 581 22.13 -23.82 27.63
N GLN A 582 21.28 -22.86 27.27
CA GLN A 582 21.64 -21.45 27.20
C GLN A 582 20.61 -20.62 27.95
N THR A 583 21.07 -19.87 28.95
CA THR A 583 20.21 -18.91 29.65
C THR A 583 19.98 -17.66 28.79
N HIS A 584 18.86 -17.00 29.02
CA HIS A 584 18.63 -15.65 28.52
C HIS A 584 19.59 -14.66 29.18
N CYS A 585 19.71 -13.47 28.59
CA CYS A 585 20.42 -12.36 29.19
C CYS A 585 19.41 -11.38 29.82
N PRO A 586 19.44 -11.17 31.15
CA PRO A 586 18.48 -10.32 31.84
C PRO A 586 18.51 -8.88 31.34
N SER A 587 17.42 -8.16 31.56
CA SER A 587 17.34 -6.73 31.23
C SER A 587 18.52 -5.92 31.82
N GLY A 588 19.11 -5.07 30.97
CA GLY A 588 20.27 -4.22 31.31
C GLY A 588 21.61 -4.96 31.49
N ALA A 589 21.70 -6.26 31.20
CA ALA A 589 22.93 -7.04 31.38
C ALA A 589 23.81 -7.15 30.12
N TRP A 590 23.36 -6.69 28.95
CA TRP A 590 24.10 -6.79 27.69
C TRP A 590 25.02 -5.58 27.43
N ASN A 591 26.33 -5.82 27.25
CA ASN A 591 27.32 -4.81 26.84
C ASN A 591 28.22 -5.28 25.67
N GLY A 592 27.69 -6.18 24.84
CA GLY A 592 28.46 -6.95 23.85
C GLY A 592 28.75 -8.37 24.32
N THR A 593 28.71 -8.60 25.63
CA THR A 593 28.53 -9.92 26.26
C THR A 593 27.45 -9.82 27.33
N CYS A 594 26.97 -10.97 27.81
CA CYS A 594 26.04 -10.98 28.93
C CYS A 594 26.81 -10.90 30.26
N THR A 595 26.65 -9.79 30.98
CA THR A 595 27.41 -9.50 32.22
C THR A 595 26.95 -10.32 33.43
N ARG A 596 25.70 -10.80 33.41
CA ARG A 596 25.13 -11.76 34.36
C ARG A 596 24.04 -12.56 33.65
N GLY A 597 23.99 -13.87 33.81
CA GLY A 597 22.87 -14.68 33.28
C GLY A 597 21.66 -14.62 34.22
N GLU A 598 20.47 -14.89 33.69
CA GLU A 598 19.33 -15.34 34.50
C GLU A 598 19.25 -16.86 34.52
N ASP A 599 18.28 -17.38 35.26
CA ASP A 599 18.10 -18.82 35.42
C ASP A 599 17.25 -19.44 34.30
N GLU A 600 16.45 -18.66 33.57
CA GLU A 600 15.57 -19.16 32.51
C GLU A 600 16.26 -19.18 31.14
N GLY A 601 15.87 -20.11 30.26
CA GLY A 601 16.38 -20.15 28.90
C GLY A 601 15.94 -21.34 28.06
N VAL A 602 16.84 -21.77 27.16
CA VAL A 602 16.57 -22.80 26.15
C VAL A 602 17.48 -24.00 26.37
N ALA A 603 16.88 -25.19 26.41
CA ALA A 603 17.57 -26.46 26.51
C ALA A 603 17.34 -27.33 25.27
N ILE A 604 18.36 -28.09 24.87
CA ILE A 604 18.21 -29.15 23.87
C ILE A 604 18.72 -30.45 24.48
N PHE A 605 17.89 -31.50 24.47
CA PHE A 605 18.22 -32.83 24.97
C PHE A 605 18.14 -33.87 23.87
N SER A 606 19.01 -34.88 23.93
CA SER A 606 19.04 -35.98 22.97
C SER A 606 19.36 -37.31 23.66
N SER A 607 18.58 -38.34 23.34
CA SER A 607 18.89 -39.75 23.63
C SER A 607 19.88 -40.37 22.63
N LEU A 608 20.06 -39.72 21.48
CA LEU A 608 21.01 -40.10 20.44
C LEU A 608 22.41 -39.51 20.71
N PRO A 609 23.49 -40.10 20.17
CA PRO A 609 24.85 -39.66 20.44
C PRO A 609 25.08 -38.20 20.04
N VAL A 610 25.54 -37.38 20.98
CA VAL A 610 25.90 -35.98 20.75
C VAL A 610 27.32 -35.90 20.17
N LEU A 611 27.45 -35.18 19.06
CA LEU A 611 28.71 -34.96 18.34
C LEU A 611 29.37 -33.62 18.72
N GLY A 612 28.59 -32.69 19.27
CA GLY A 612 29.09 -31.41 19.78
C GLY A 612 27.99 -30.37 19.92
N SER A 613 28.18 -29.39 20.79
CA SER A 613 27.22 -28.34 21.08
C SER A 613 27.83 -26.95 20.97
N SER A 614 26.97 -25.95 20.83
CA SER A 614 27.33 -24.54 20.91
C SER A 614 26.11 -23.73 21.33
N VAL A 615 26.35 -22.52 21.86
CA VAL A 615 25.30 -21.63 22.35
C VAL A 615 25.54 -20.23 21.80
N ALA A 616 24.46 -19.45 21.70
CA ALA A 616 24.50 -18.08 21.22
C ALA A 616 23.48 -17.22 21.96
N TYR A 617 23.82 -15.95 22.13
CA TYR A 617 22.86 -14.91 22.45
C TYR A 617 22.33 -14.29 21.17
N LEU A 618 21.04 -13.98 21.16
CA LEU A 618 20.37 -13.19 20.14
C LEU A 618 20.27 -11.77 20.68
N PRO A 619 21.17 -10.84 20.28
CA PRO A 619 21.47 -9.61 21.01
C PRO A 619 20.47 -8.48 20.72
N TYR A 620 19.18 -8.83 20.78
CA TYR A 620 18.06 -7.92 20.56
C TYR A 620 17.14 -7.98 21.78
N ALA A 621 17.00 -6.83 22.44
CA ALA A 621 16.25 -6.71 23.66
C ALA A 621 14.73 -6.77 23.42
N ASP A 622 14.02 -7.28 24.42
CA ASP A 622 12.58 -7.19 24.56
C ASP A 622 12.22 -6.67 25.96
N CYS A 623 10.98 -6.88 26.43
CA CYS A 623 10.54 -6.33 27.71
C CYS A 623 11.16 -6.95 28.93
N TYR A 624 11.71 -8.14 28.76
CA TYR A 624 12.12 -9.00 29.85
C TYR A 624 13.64 -9.21 29.79
N HIS A 625 14.19 -9.29 28.58
CA HIS A 625 15.57 -9.71 28.33
C HIS A 625 16.33 -8.69 27.47
N SER A 626 17.61 -8.52 27.77
CA SER A 626 18.52 -7.75 26.90
C SER A 626 19.08 -8.57 25.73
N ALA A 627 19.06 -9.89 25.83
CA ALA A 627 19.32 -10.82 24.71
C ALA A 627 18.62 -12.17 24.96
N ARG A 628 18.02 -12.74 23.92
CA ARG A 628 17.38 -14.06 24.00
C ARG A 628 18.37 -15.20 23.79
N ALA A 629 17.98 -16.40 24.17
CA ALA A 629 18.84 -17.59 24.14
C ALA A 629 18.65 -18.37 22.84
N ALA A 630 19.75 -18.91 22.32
CA ALA A 630 19.73 -19.93 21.29
C ALA A 630 20.80 -20.99 21.58
N ALA A 631 20.49 -22.23 21.26
CA ALA A 631 21.40 -23.37 21.44
C ALA A 631 21.48 -24.21 20.16
N ARG A 632 22.59 -24.92 19.99
CA ARG A 632 22.79 -25.90 18.94
C ARG A 632 23.30 -27.21 19.53
N LEU A 633 22.69 -28.32 19.12
CA LEU A 633 23.17 -29.67 19.37
C LEU A 633 23.38 -30.41 18.05
N ALA A 634 24.60 -30.89 17.79
CA ALA A 634 24.84 -31.83 16.70
C ALA A 634 24.66 -33.26 17.21
N VAL A 635 23.83 -34.04 16.52
CA VAL A 635 23.39 -35.36 16.96
C VAL A 635 23.64 -36.38 15.85
N SER A 636 24.15 -37.56 16.17
CA SER A 636 24.32 -38.65 15.21
C SER A 636 23.02 -39.43 15.03
N VAL A 637 22.41 -39.31 13.85
CA VAL A 637 21.16 -39.97 13.48
C VAL A 637 21.47 -41.09 12.49
N GLY A 638 21.61 -42.31 13.01
CA GLY A 638 22.02 -43.46 12.20
C GLY A 638 23.36 -43.28 11.48
N GLY A 639 24.29 -42.52 12.08
CA GLY A 639 25.59 -42.19 11.50
C GLY A 639 25.65 -40.85 10.76
N THR A 640 24.51 -40.20 10.47
CA THR A 640 24.48 -38.87 9.86
C THR A 640 24.41 -37.78 10.91
N PRO A 641 25.29 -36.77 10.90
CA PRO A 641 25.17 -35.61 11.77
C PRO A 641 23.93 -34.79 11.42
N LEU A 642 23.00 -34.60 12.36
CA LEU A 642 21.90 -33.64 12.30
C LEU A 642 22.25 -32.42 13.15
N GLN A 643 22.05 -31.22 12.63
CA GLN A 643 22.14 -29.97 13.38
C GLN A 643 20.77 -29.57 13.92
N VAL A 644 20.64 -29.47 15.24
CA VAL A 644 19.41 -29.04 15.89
C VAL A 644 19.65 -27.67 16.50
N PHE A 645 18.89 -26.67 16.05
CA PHE A 645 18.89 -25.33 16.62
C PHE A 645 17.62 -25.13 17.44
N GLY A 646 17.77 -24.66 18.67
CA GLY A 646 16.67 -24.34 19.59
C GLY A 646 16.71 -22.88 19.97
N THR A 647 15.55 -22.23 20.11
CA THR A 647 15.48 -20.81 20.49
C THR A 647 14.15 -20.43 21.15
N HIS A 648 14.14 -19.30 21.85
CA HIS A 648 12.92 -18.64 22.30
C HIS A 648 13.05 -17.15 21.96
N LEU A 649 12.23 -16.65 21.04
CA LEU A 649 12.38 -15.30 20.48
C LEU A 649 11.63 -14.21 21.26
N GLN A 650 11.87 -12.97 20.87
CA GLN A 650 11.43 -11.77 21.57
C GLN A 650 9.90 -11.63 21.70
N THR A 651 9.46 -11.16 22.88
CA THR A 651 8.04 -10.97 23.22
C THR A 651 7.77 -9.69 24.04
N GLY A 652 6.50 -9.31 24.18
CA GLY A 652 6.05 -8.09 24.87
C GLY A 652 6.01 -6.83 23.99
N GLY A 653 5.37 -5.75 24.46
CA GLY A 653 5.05 -4.55 23.65
C GLY A 653 5.91 -3.29 23.92
N CYS A 654 7.11 -3.43 24.47
CA CYS A 654 7.96 -2.29 24.88
C CYS A 654 9.12 -2.03 23.91
N THR A 655 9.41 -2.95 23.00
CA THR A 655 10.34 -2.78 21.87
C THR A 655 9.59 -3.11 20.58
N ASN A 656 10.22 -2.79 19.45
CA ASN A 656 9.77 -3.27 18.16
C ASN A 656 10.01 -4.78 18.06
N VAL A 657 9.07 -5.59 18.55
CA VAL A 657 9.31 -7.03 18.71
C VAL A 657 9.33 -7.80 17.39
N VAL A 658 8.57 -7.38 16.38
CA VAL A 658 8.66 -7.97 15.03
C VAL A 658 10.06 -7.82 14.44
N ALA A 659 10.63 -6.61 14.49
CA ALA A 659 11.96 -6.38 13.89
C ALA A 659 13.07 -7.08 14.68
N THR A 660 12.96 -7.15 16.02
CA THR A 660 13.94 -7.89 16.84
C THR A 660 13.85 -9.39 16.58
N ARG A 661 12.66 -9.96 16.43
CA ARG A 661 12.47 -11.35 16.00
C ARG A 661 13.07 -11.61 14.61
N ALA A 662 12.80 -10.75 13.63
CA ALA A 662 13.40 -10.87 12.30
C ALA A 662 14.94 -10.83 12.34
N ALA A 663 15.51 -9.94 13.15
CA ALA A 663 16.95 -9.85 13.31
C ALA A 663 17.54 -11.10 14.01
N SER A 664 16.86 -11.61 15.04
CA SER A 664 17.18 -12.89 15.69
C SER A 664 17.13 -14.08 14.72
N MET A 665 16.09 -14.19 13.89
CA MET A 665 15.98 -15.22 12.85
C MET A 665 17.11 -15.10 11.81
N SER A 666 17.54 -13.88 11.46
CA SER A 666 18.71 -13.67 10.61
C SER A 666 20.00 -14.19 11.25
N VAL A 667 20.20 -13.97 12.55
CA VAL A 667 21.35 -14.52 13.29
C VAL A 667 21.32 -16.06 13.27
N LEU A 668 20.16 -16.67 13.54
CA LEU A 668 19.98 -18.13 13.47
C LEU A 668 20.30 -18.68 12.08
N LYS A 669 19.75 -18.09 11.01
CA LYS A 669 20.05 -18.50 9.62
C LYS A 669 21.54 -18.37 9.28
N SER A 670 22.17 -17.28 9.71
CA SER A 670 23.61 -17.08 9.51
C SER A 670 24.43 -18.11 10.27
N TRP A 671 24.05 -18.43 11.51
CA TRP A 671 24.73 -19.44 12.32
C TRP A 671 24.60 -20.83 11.70
N ALA A 672 23.39 -21.19 11.27
CA ALA A 672 23.05 -22.43 10.58
C ALA A 672 23.83 -22.62 9.27
N SER A 673 24.10 -21.53 8.54
CA SER A 673 24.87 -21.56 7.28
C SER A 673 26.31 -22.06 7.42
N ASN A 674 26.87 -22.08 8.64
CA ASN A 674 28.21 -22.63 8.90
C ASN A 674 28.28 -24.16 8.85
N TYR A 675 27.14 -24.83 8.67
CA TYR A 675 27.06 -26.29 8.67
C TYR A 675 26.43 -26.79 7.37
N SER A 676 26.98 -27.86 6.82
CA SER A 676 26.48 -28.52 5.60
C SER A 676 25.68 -29.80 5.86
N ALA A 677 25.61 -30.23 7.12
CA ALA A 677 24.76 -31.34 7.57
C ALA A 677 23.26 -31.01 7.43
N PRO A 678 22.35 -32.01 7.41
CA PRO A 678 20.92 -31.82 7.63
C PRO A 678 20.64 -30.95 8.86
N GLN A 679 19.60 -30.13 8.82
CA GLN A 679 19.32 -29.15 9.86
C GLN A 679 17.83 -29.05 10.19
N ILE A 680 17.55 -28.81 11.46
CA ILE A 680 16.25 -28.37 11.93
C ILE A 680 16.41 -27.19 12.88
N ALA A 681 15.41 -26.32 12.91
CA ALA A 681 15.30 -25.24 13.88
C ALA A 681 13.93 -25.36 14.56
N MET A 682 13.90 -25.28 15.88
CA MET A 682 12.69 -25.42 16.67
C MET A 682 12.65 -24.37 17.78
N GLY A 683 11.46 -24.05 18.26
CA GLY A 683 11.29 -23.14 19.38
C GLY A 683 9.95 -22.42 19.41
N ASP A 684 9.76 -21.66 20.48
CA ASP A 684 8.79 -20.58 20.56
C ASP A 684 9.34 -19.33 19.87
N PHE A 685 8.79 -19.03 18.70
CA PHE A 685 9.19 -17.88 17.91
C PHE A 685 8.44 -16.60 18.31
N ASN A 686 7.45 -16.66 19.19
CA ASN A 686 6.59 -15.53 19.56
C ASN A 686 6.01 -14.80 18.33
N ALA A 687 5.82 -15.51 17.22
CA ALA A 687 5.54 -14.94 15.91
C ALA A 687 4.59 -15.82 15.10
N GLY A 688 3.68 -15.20 14.35
CA GLY A 688 2.78 -15.90 13.45
C GLY A 688 3.46 -16.40 12.17
N ALA A 689 2.71 -17.18 11.38
CA ALA A 689 3.16 -17.68 10.08
C ALA A 689 3.55 -16.55 9.11
N ASP A 690 2.92 -15.39 9.25
CA ASP A 690 3.16 -14.16 8.50
C ASP A 690 4.48 -13.45 8.83
N GLU A 691 5.17 -13.84 9.91
CA GLU A 691 6.50 -13.36 10.26
C GLU A 691 7.58 -14.42 9.98
N VAL A 692 7.32 -15.68 10.33
CA VAL A 692 8.33 -16.74 10.24
C VAL A 692 8.44 -17.35 8.85
N ASN A 693 7.37 -17.39 8.05
CA ASN A 693 7.41 -17.95 6.69
C ASN A 693 7.87 -16.95 5.62
N THR A 694 8.57 -15.91 6.04
CA THR A 694 9.03 -14.80 5.19
C THR A 694 10.52 -14.86 4.90
N THR A 695 10.99 -14.09 3.93
CA THR A 695 12.45 -13.94 3.67
C THR A 695 13.18 -13.27 4.83
N SER A 696 12.51 -12.38 5.57
CA SER A 696 13.02 -11.82 6.83
C SER A 696 12.96 -12.83 7.99
N GLY A 697 12.01 -13.77 7.92
CA GLY A 697 11.85 -14.89 8.84
C GLY A 697 12.79 -16.05 8.54
N MET A 698 12.28 -17.28 8.55
CA MET A 698 13.10 -18.49 8.42
C MET A 698 13.37 -18.90 6.95
N ARG A 699 12.62 -18.37 5.98
CA ARG A 699 12.90 -18.59 4.55
C ARG A 699 14.14 -17.82 4.07
N PRO A 700 14.77 -18.25 2.97
CA PRO A 700 14.54 -19.50 2.24
C PRO A 700 15.27 -20.71 2.86
N ASN A 701 16.07 -20.53 3.91
CA ASN A 701 16.94 -21.57 4.47
C ASN A 701 16.15 -22.72 5.12
N PHE A 702 15.03 -22.38 5.72
CA PHE A 702 14.19 -23.26 6.51
C PHE A 702 12.73 -23.15 6.06
N VAL A 703 11.99 -24.25 6.18
CA VAL A 703 10.57 -24.35 5.83
C VAL A 703 9.79 -24.88 7.04
N ASP A 704 8.68 -24.21 7.39
CA ASP A 704 7.77 -24.68 8.45
C ASP A 704 7.22 -26.06 8.04
N THR A 705 7.34 -27.03 8.93
CA THR A 705 6.89 -28.40 8.67
C THR A 705 5.37 -28.53 8.73
N TRP A 706 4.67 -27.62 9.41
CA TRP A 706 3.22 -27.70 9.58
C TRP A 706 2.43 -27.56 8.27
N PRO A 707 2.66 -26.55 7.40
CA PRO A 707 1.97 -26.49 6.11
C PRO A 707 2.29 -27.67 5.17
N LEU A 708 3.37 -28.41 5.41
CA LEU A 708 3.79 -29.54 4.57
C LEU A 708 3.06 -30.83 4.94
N VAL A 709 3.05 -31.15 6.23
CA VAL A 709 2.64 -32.47 6.75
C VAL A 709 1.91 -32.39 8.09
N GLY A 710 1.46 -31.19 8.46
CA GLY A 710 0.73 -30.91 9.69
C GLY A 710 -0.68 -31.50 9.69
N SER A 711 -1.14 -31.97 10.84
CA SER A 711 -2.51 -32.44 11.03
C SER A 711 -3.00 -32.18 12.46
N GLY A 712 -4.32 -32.04 12.62
CA GLY A 712 -4.94 -31.79 13.92
C GLY A 712 -5.02 -30.30 14.28
N ASN A 713 -4.98 -29.99 15.59
CA ASN A 713 -5.03 -28.63 16.11
C ASN A 713 -3.78 -27.84 15.68
N PRO A 714 -3.90 -26.71 14.95
CA PRO A 714 -2.74 -25.94 14.50
C PRO A 714 -2.20 -24.95 15.54
N TYR A 715 -2.86 -24.79 16.68
CA TYR A 715 -2.51 -23.77 17.67
C TYR A 715 -1.69 -24.37 18.80
N SER A 716 -0.60 -23.68 19.13
CA SER A 716 0.41 -24.12 20.09
C SER A 716 0.38 -23.32 21.40
N ALA A 717 -0.31 -22.17 21.47
CA ALA A 717 -0.46 -21.40 22.71
C ALA A 717 -1.93 -21.22 23.10
N PHE A 718 -2.23 -21.28 24.41
CA PHE A 718 -3.59 -21.16 24.96
C PHE A 718 -3.92 -19.78 25.52
N MET A 719 -2.93 -19.09 26.07
CA MET A 719 -3.10 -17.79 26.73
C MET A 719 -2.03 -16.82 26.23
N PRO A 720 -2.38 -15.54 25.98
CA PRO A 720 -3.71 -14.95 26.11
C PRO A 720 -4.67 -15.31 24.96
N ASN A 721 -4.21 -15.98 23.90
CA ASN A 721 -5.00 -16.21 22.69
C ASN A 721 -4.93 -17.67 22.22
N PRO A 722 -6.00 -18.48 22.39
CA PRO A 722 -6.00 -19.92 22.07
C PRO A 722 -5.95 -20.27 20.58
N ASN A 723 -5.77 -19.27 19.71
CA ASN A 723 -5.71 -19.38 18.26
C ASN A 723 -4.31 -19.03 17.70
N MET A 724 -3.28 -19.05 18.53
CA MET A 724 -1.91 -18.70 18.13
C MET A 724 -1.09 -19.95 17.81
N LYS A 725 -0.47 -19.95 16.62
CA LYS A 725 0.62 -20.87 16.26
C LYS A 725 1.92 -20.08 16.32
N ILE A 726 2.63 -20.21 17.44
CA ILE A 726 3.89 -19.49 17.70
C ILE A 726 5.08 -20.42 17.97
N ASP A 727 4.81 -21.70 18.16
CA ASP A 727 5.80 -22.76 18.31
C ASP A 727 5.96 -23.47 16.95
N PHE A 728 7.19 -23.78 16.58
CA PHE A 728 7.50 -24.27 15.24
C PHE A 728 8.56 -25.36 15.25
N CYS A 729 8.40 -26.28 14.31
CA CYS A 729 9.49 -27.12 13.82
C CYS A 729 9.75 -26.77 12.36
N PHE A 730 10.95 -26.31 12.06
CA PHE A 730 11.43 -26.02 10.73
C PHE A 730 12.42 -27.09 10.26
N ALA A 731 12.30 -27.51 9.00
CA ALA A 731 13.26 -28.37 8.32
C ALA A 731 14.08 -27.57 7.30
N ASP A 732 15.32 -28.00 7.03
CA ASP A 732 16.15 -27.36 6.01
C ASP A 732 15.49 -27.44 4.63
N ALA A 733 15.46 -26.31 3.91
CA ALA A 733 14.79 -26.21 2.62
C ALA A 733 15.42 -27.06 1.51
N GLY A 734 16.64 -27.57 1.73
CA GLY A 734 17.31 -28.52 0.84
C GLY A 734 16.75 -29.94 0.92
N GLY A 735 15.83 -30.23 1.86
CA GLY A 735 15.15 -31.52 1.99
C GLY A 735 16.03 -32.64 2.54
N ARG A 736 17.16 -32.32 3.18
CA ARG A 736 18.05 -33.34 3.77
C ARG A 736 17.51 -33.87 5.10
N ALA A 737 16.76 -33.02 5.82
CA ALA A 737 15.78 -33.43 6.82
C ALA A 737 14.37 -33.25 6.22
N GLN A 738 13.61 -34.33 6.09
CA GLN A 738 12.26 -34.28 5.52
C GLN A 738 11.22 -34.58 6.60
N ALA A 739 10.26 -33.68 6.81
CA ALA A 739 9.14 -33.95 7.69
C ALA A 739 8.20 -35.00 7.08
N LEU A 740 7.84 -36.00 7.89
CA LEU A 740 6.90 -37.07 7.54
C LEU A 740 5.50 -36.75 8.04
N TRP A 741 5.42 -36.23 9.27
CA TRP A 741 4.22 -35.70 9.89
C TRP A 741 4.62 -34.68 10.96
N THR A 742 3.74 -33.71 11.17
CA THR A 742 3.82 -32.75 12.28
C THR A 742 2.47 -32.71 12.97
N MET A 743 2.46 -32.67 14.30
CA MET A 743 1.25 -32.56 15.09
C MET A 743 1.49 -31.76 16.37
N ILE A 744 0.43 -31.16 16.89
CA ILE A 744 0.43 -30.48 18.19
C ILE A 744 -0.50 -31.30 19.11
N PRO A 745 0.04 -32.18 19.98
CA PRO A 745 -0.78 -33.03 20.82
C PRO A 745 -1.37 -32.25 21.97
N THR A 746 -2.70 -32.25 22.07
CA THR A 746 -3.45 -31.61 23.17
C THR A 746 -3.47 -32.42 24.46
N SER A 747 -2.88 -33.63 24.45
CA SER A 747 -2.91 -34.58 25.58
C SER A 747 -2.04 -34.16 26.75
N THR A 748 -1.14 -33.19 26.58
CA THR A 748 -0.33 -32.63 27.66
C THR A 748 -1.13 -31.75 28.62
N GLY A 749 -2.37 -31.38 28.26
CA GLY A 749 -3.29 -30.65 29.14
C GLY A 749 -2.73 -29.30 29.57
N THR A 750 -2.87 -28.98 30.86
CA THR A 750 -2.44 -27.70 31.46
C THR A 750 -1.06 -27.78 32.11
N VAL A 751 -0.20 -28.70 31.66
CA VAL A 751 1.18 -28.78 32.16
C VAL A 751 1.94 -27.50 31.80
N SER A 752 1.65 -26.92 30.63
CA SER A 752 2.11 -25.60 30.19
C SER A 752 0.91 -24.79 29.66
N ASP A 753 1.07 -23.48 29.55
CA ASP A 753 0.20 -22.60 28.75
C ASP A 753 0.44 -22.74 27.22
N HIS A 754 1.44 -23.53 26.81
CA HIS A 754 1.69 -23.99 25.45
C HIS A 754 1.47 -25.50 25.29
N LEU A 755 1.26 -25.92 24.04
CA LEU A 755 1.27 -27.31 23.58
C LEU A 755 2.56 -27.60 22.83
N PRO A 756 3.13 -28.81 22.96
CA PRO A 756 4.35 -29.14 22.26
C PRO A 756 4.12 -29.26 20.74
N VAL A 757 5.14 -29.00 19.94
CA VAL A 757 5.16 -29.33 18.51
C VAL A 757 5.95 -30.62 18.32
N GLN A 758 5.27 -31.68 17.87
CA GLN A 758 5.89 -32.97 17.61
C GLN A 758 6.02 -33.24 16.12
N THR A 759 7.23 -33.61 15.68
CA THR A 759 7.53 -33.83 14.27
C THR A 759 8.30 -35.13 14.07
N ALA A 760 7.84 -35.99 13.16
CA ALA A 760 8.70 -37.06 12.62
C ALA A 760 9.49 -36.55 11.42
N LEU A 761 10.78 -36.87 11.42
CA LEU A 761 11.71 -36.47 10.39
C LEU A 761 12.43 -37.68 9.83
N ARG A 762 12.59 -37.70 8.51
CA ARG A 762 13.50 -38.59 7.80
C ARG A 762 14.81 -37.87 7.54
N ILE A 763 15.90 -38.42 8.06
CA ILE A 763 17.25 -37.90 7.85
C ILE A 763 17.95 -38.77 6.82
N PHE A 764 18.30 -38.17 5.68
CA PHE A 764 19.00 -38.86 4.60
C PHE A 764 20.52 -38.91 4.86
N ARG A 765 21.14 -40.05 4.51
CA ARG A 765 22.59 -40.25 4.58
C ARG A 765 23.31 -39.79 3.32
#